data_AF-A0A7Y0YY50-F1
#
_entry.id   AF-A0A7Y0YY50-F1
#
_cell.length_a   1.000
_cell.length_b   1.000
_cell.length_c   1.000
_cell.angle_alpha   90.00
_cell.angle_beta   90.00
_cell.angle_gamma   90.00
#
_symmetry.space_group_name_H-M   'P 1'
#
loop_
_entity.id
_entity.type
_entity.pdbx_description
1 polymer ?
#
loop_
_entity_poly.entity_id
_entity_poly.type
_entity_poly.pdbx_seq_one_letter_code
_entity_poly.pdbx_strand_id
1 'polypeptide(L)'
;MEIVTEFAYKVLEIEHCLIPLSDGTQLAARIWLPDTASVQAFPAILEYLPYRKRDGTALRDALTHPWMAGQGYVCVRVDMRGNGESQGLMADEYLLQEQDDALEVIDWLCQQPWCDGNLGMMGISWGGFNSLQVAARQPEALKAIITLCSTDDRYADDIHYKGGNLLLENFGWAATMLNFSAAAPDPLLVGDAWKSLWQQRLDAMPLLAETWLQHQTRDAYWRHGSVCEDYSAIKAAVYAVGGWGDAYKNAVPRLMQHLPGPKKAMIGPWIHKYPHFAVPNPAIGFLQEARRWWDHWLKGIDNRVMDDAACTFYLQDVLAPKGSYAERPGIWVQTSGWPDPQVQWTDYSLNDHGLSPGQQALGGPRSICSPLTTGLHQGEYCAIWFGPDGPTDQRRDDAQSLCFDSPPLAEPLALLGDVRLHLRLASDTPCGQLVARLNAVAPDGQVTQITYGVLNLALREDFSRLTPPVPGEPMDVQLNLDHVGVRVPAGHRLRLALSTASFPLLWPSRELTTLTVLPAVQRVQLPIFSGAAVPCPFEAPQAASPVALEVLRAAAPKRTLSEDVGSGEVCVTIEDDLGAVRFTEHGLAVDQRCTEQYRTLPWDPLSTQADIHWQYRVERAPWSVAVDSRLQVRADAQWFYIEAQQQALENGVQVHHRTWSKRVARVAL
;
A
#
# COMPACT_ATOMS: atom_id res chain seq x y z
N MET A 1 -20.37 -6.67 11.19
CA MET A 1 -20.86 -6.21 9.88
C MET A 1 -22.21 -6.85 9.64
N GLU A 2 -23.23 -6.04 9.36
CA GLU A 2 -24.58 -6.47 9.01
C GLU A 2 -24.66 -6.77 7.50
N ILE A 3 -25.30 -7.89 7.14
CA ILE A 3 -25.56 -8.23 5.73
C ILE A 3 -26.94 -7.73 5.36
N VAL A 4 -27.01 -6.83 4.38
CA VAL A 4 -28.24 -6.25 3.85
C VAL A 4 -28.68 -7.05 2.63
N THR A 5 -29.93 -7.51 2.64
CA THR A 5 -30.54 -8.28 1.54
C THR A 5 -31.76 -7.59 0.93
N GLU A 6 -32.28 -6.55 1.59
CA GLU A 6 -33.40 -5.75 1.12
C GLU A 6 -32.90 -4.34 0.82
N PHE A 7 -33.07 -3.90 -0.42
CA PHE A 7 -32.57 -2.63 -0.93
C PHE A 7 -33.72 -1.79 -1.49
N ALA A 8 -33.50 -0.47 -1.61
CA ALA A 8 -34.46 0.42 -2.24
C ALA A 8 -34.72 0.06 -3.71
N TYR A 9 -33.69 -0.44 -4.38
CA TYR A 9 -33.76 -0.98 -5.73
C TYR A 9 -33.35 -2.44 -5.74
N LYS A 10 -34.09 -3.29 -6.45
CA LYS A 10 -33.61 -4.63 -6.75
C LYS A 10 -32.40 -4.50 -7.69
N VAL A 11 -31.34 -5.25 -7.39
CA VAL A 11 -30.10 -5.22 -8.17
C VAL A 11 -30.17 -6.26 -9.28
N LEU A 12 -29.88 -5.83 -10.50
CA LEU A 12 -29.55 -6.69 -11.62
C LEU A 12 -28.03 -6.75 -11.77
N GLU A 13 -27.55 -7.87 -12.27
CA GLU A 13 -26.14 -8.07 -12.54
C GLU A 13 -25.93 -8.46 -14.00
N ILE A 14 -24.98 -7.79 -14.64
CA ILE A 14 -24.37 -8.20 -15.91
C ILE A 14 -22.98 -8.74 -15.55
N GLU A 15 -22.88 -10.06 -15.44
CA GLU A 15 -21.67 -10.77 -15.01
C GLU A 15 -20.47 -10.44 -15.92
N HIS A 16 -20.73 -10.30 -17.22
CA HIS A 16 -19.73 -10.00 -18.24
C HIS A 16 -20.28 -9.11 -19.34
N CYS A 17 -19.59 -7.99 -19.56
CA CYS A 17 -19.80 -7.05 -20.66
C CYS A 17 -18.44 -6.73 -21.30
N LEU A 18 -18.43 -6.44 -22.61
CA LEU A 18 -17.23 -6.01 -23.33
C LEU A 18 -17.38 -4.54 -23.72
N ILE A 19 -16.41 -3.73 -23.32
CA ILE A 19 -16.29 -2.32 -23.62
C ILE A 19 -15.28 -2.18 -24.78
N PRO A 20 -15.71 -1.82 -25.99
CA PRO A 20 -14.80 -1.60 -27.10
C PRO A 20 -14.09 -0.26 -26.95
N LEU A 21 -12.77 -0.29 -27.11
CA LEU A 21 -11.93 0.91 -27.21
C LEU A 21 -11.71 1.29 -28.67
N SER A 22 -11.26 2.52 -28.91
CA SER A 22 -11.00 3.10 -30.23
C SER A 22 -9.94 2.35 -31.03
N ASP A 23 -8.99 1.70 -30.36
CA ASP A 23 -7.95 0.86 -30.97
C ASP A 23 -8.42 -0.57 -31.33
N GLY A 24 -9.69 -0.89 -31.05
CA GLY A 24 -10.30 -2.20 -31.27
C GLY A 24 -10.11 -3.20 -30.13
N THR A 25 -9.38 -2.85 -29.08
CA THR A 25 -9.25 -3.66 -27.86
C THR A 25 -10.58 -3.70 -27.13
N GLN A 26 -10.93 -4.87 -26.58
CA GLN A 26 -12.12 -5.04 -25.76
C GLN A 26 -11.75 -5.25 -24.30
N LEU A 27 -12.25 -4.37 -23.42
CA LEU A 27 -12.10 -4.51 -21.97
C LEU A 27 -13.31 -5.21 -21.38
N ALA A 28 -13.08 -6.13 -20.45
CA ALA A 28 -14.11 -6.88 -19.75
C ALA A 28 -14.59 -6.12 -18.51
N ALA A 29 -15.91 -6.01 -18.36
CA ALA A 29 -16.56 -5.40 -17.22
C ALA A 29 -17.56 -6.36 -16.56
N ARG A 30 -17.83 -6.11 -15.28
CA ARG A 30 -18.97 -6.63 -14.52
C ARG A 30 -19.76 -5.42 -14.02
N ILE A 31 -21.08 -5.46 -14.17
CA ILE A 31 -21.94 -4.30 -13.92
C ILE A 31 -23.07 -4.70 -12.97
N TRP A 32 -23.28 -3.91 -11.93
CA TRP A 32 -24.44 -4.01 -11.05
C TRP A 32 -25.28 -2.75 -11.20
N LEU A 33 -26.57 -2.91 -11.49
CA LEU A 33 -27.45 -1.80 -11.81
C LEU A 33 -28.85 -1.98 -11.21
N PRO A 34 -29.59 -0.90 -10.93
CA PRO A 34 -30.99 -0.98 -10.51
C PRO A 34 -31.85 -1.68 -11.57
N ASP A 35 -32.85 -2.44 -11.17
CA ASP A 35 -33.78 -3.12 -12.08
C ASP A 35 -34.60 -2.17 -12.98
N THR A 36 -34.70 -0.90 -12.57
CA THR A 36 -35.35 0.18 -13.30
C THR A 36 -34.44 0.93 -14.28
N ALA A 37 -33.18 0.50 -14.43
CA ALA A 37 -32.20 1.13 -15.32
C ALA A 37 -32.57 1.14 -16.82
N SER A 38 -33.58 0.38 -17.23
CA SER A 38 -34.13 0.41 -18.59
C SER A 38 -35.05 1.61 -18.88
N VAL A 39 -35.56 2.26 -17.84
CA VAL A 39 -36.52 3.38 -17.94
C VAL A 39 -36.08 4.64 -17.20
N GLN A 40 -35.02 4.54 -16.39
CA GLN A 40 -34.42 5.63 -15.64
C GLN A 40 -32.89 5.54 -15.72
N ALA A 41 -32.23 6.68 -15.93
CA ALA A 41 -30.78 6.79 -15.84
C ALA A 41 -30.33 7.07 -14.40
N PHE A 42 -29.12 6.62 -14.06
CA PHE A 42 -28.52 6.69 -12.74
C PHE A 42 -27.05 7.15 -12.84
N PRO A 43 -26.49 7.73 -11.77
CA PRO A 43 -25.06 7.98 -11.71
C PRO A 43 -24.29 6.65 -11.63
N ALA A 44 -23.09 6.63 -12.21
CA ALA A 44 -22.25 5.43 -12.23
C ALA A 44 -21.01 5.57 -11.33
N ILE A 45 -20.57 4.46 -10.74
CA ILE A 45 -19.34 4.36 -9.94
C ILE A 45 -18.42 3.36 -10.62
N LEU A 46 -17.26 3.84 -11.08
CA LEU A 46 -16.24 3.05 -11.76
C LEU A 46 -15.16 2.57 -10.78
N GLU A 47 -14.80 1.30 -10.87
CA GLU A 47 -13.57 0.74 -10.33
C GLU A 47 -12.78 0.05 -11.45
N TYR A 48 -11.55 0.51 -11.70
CA TYR A 48 -10.70 0.09 -12.81
C TYR A 48 -9.35 -0.38 -12.27
N LEU A 49 -9.03 -1.67 -12.40
CA LEU A 49 -7.83 -2.27 -11.80
C LEU A 49 -7.48 -3.64 -12.42
N PRO A 50 -6.28 -4.21 -12.17
CA PRO A 50 -5.81 -5.42 -12.86
C PRO A 50 -6.13 -6.74 -12.13
N TYR A 51 -6.86 -6.71 -11.00
CA TYR A 51 -6.99 -7.86 -10.09
C TYR A 51 -8.17 -8.82 -10.35
N ARG A 52 -8.60 -8.97 -11.60
CA ARG A 52 -9.60 -9.95 -12.07
C ARG A 52 -10.98 -9.88 -11.37
N LYS A 53 -11.99 -9.44 -12.11
CA LYS A 53 -13.38 -9.30 -11.59
C LYS A 53 -14.09 -10.62 -11.29
N ARG A 54 -13.62 -11.73 -11.87
CA ARG A 54 -14.29 -13.04 -11.83
C ARG A 54 -13.90 -13.89 -10.64
N ASP A 55 -12.66 -13.74 -10.15
CA ASP A 55 -12.14 -14.48 -9.02
C ASP A 55 -11.40 -13.56 -8.03
N GLY A 56 -10.31 -12.91 -8.47
CA GLY A 56 -9.39 -12.16 -7.62
C GLY A 56 -10.07 -11.17 -6.69
N THR A 57 -10.80 -10.18 -7.23
CA THR A 57 -11.55 -9.22 -6.40
C THR A 57 -13.01 -9.60 -6.14
N ALA A 58 -13.49 -10.71 -6.71
CA ALA A 58 -14.91 -11.05 -6.70
C ALA A 58 -15.54 -11.09 -5.30
N LEU A 59 -14.81 -11.55 -4.29
CA LEU A 59 -15.30 -11.62 -2.90
C LEU A 59 -15.54 -10.24 -2.30
N ARG A 60 -14.61 -9.31 -2.51
CA ARG A 60 -14.72 -7.93 -2.07
C ARG A 60 -15.81 -7.21 -2.86
N ASP A 61 -15.82 -7.41 -4.17
CA ASP A 61 -16.72 -6.73 -5.11
C ASP A 61 -18.18 -7.03 -4.76
N ALA A 62 -18.50 -8.28 -4.42
CA ALA A 62 -19.85 -8.70 -4.01
C ALA A 62 -20.34 -8.05 -2.71
N LEU A 63 -19.45 -7.64 -1.80
CA LEU A 63 -19.83 -6.96 -0.56
C LEU A 63 -20.18 -5.48 -0.80
N THR A 64 -19.54 -4.86 -1.80
CA THR A 64 -19.54 -3.39 -2.00
C THR A 64 -20.49 -2.97 -3.13
N HIS A 65 -20.28 -3.51 -4.34
CA HIS A 65 -20.94 -3.02 -5.55
C HIS A 65 -22.46 -3.28 -5.57
N PRO A 66 -22.96 -4.47 -5.19
CA PRO A 66 -24.41 -4.69 -5.10
C PRO A 66 -25.07 -3.81 -4.04
N TRP A 67 -24.40 -3.55 -2.91
CA TRP A 67 -24.95 -2.67 -1.88
C TRP A 67 -25.16 -1.27 -2.43
N MET A 68 -24.15 -0.71 -3.13
CA MET A 68 -24.23 0.60 -3.76
C MET A 68 -25.29 0.63 -4.87
N ALA A 69 -25.36 -0.41 -5.70
CA ALA A 69 -26.37 -0.51 -6.75
C ALA A 69 -27.80 -0.49 -6.17
N GLY A 70 -28.00 -1.18 -5.03
CA GLY A 70 -29.26 -1.16 -4.28
C GLY A 70 -29.66 0.23 -3.74
N GLN A 71 -28.72 1.19 -3.70
CA GLN A 71 -28.97 2.60 -3.33
C GLN A 71 -29.16 3.53 -4.55
N GLY A 72 -29.35 2.97 -5.74
CA GLY A 72 -29.62 3.74 -6.96
C GLY A 72 -28.35 4.29 -7.60
N TYR A 73 -27.36 3.43 -7.79
CA TYR A 73 -26.12 3.70 -8.54
C TYR A 73 -25.89 2.57 -9.55
N VAL A 74 -25.16 2.83 -10.63
CA VAL A 74 -24.62 1.75 -11.47
C VAL A 74 -23.16 1.54 -11.13
N CYS A 75 -22.81 0.37 -10.60
CA CYS A 75 -21.44 0.03 -10.24
C CYS A 75 -20.79 -0.75 -11.38
N VAL A 76 -19.61 -0.32 -11.82
CA VAL A 76 -18.91 -0.88 -12.97
C VAL A 76 -17.50 -1.25 -12.54
N ARG A 77 -17.20 -2.56 -12.56
CA ARG A 77 -15.85 -3.07 -12.30
C ARG A 77 -15.23 -3.57 -13.60
N VAL A 78 -14.19 -2.88 -14.06
CA VAL A 78 -13.54 -3.12 -15.36
C VAL A 78 -12.15 -3.69 -15.16
N ASP A 79 -11.90 -4.90 -15.69
CA ASP A 79 -10.56 -5.46 -15.77
C ASP A 79 -9.72 -4.62 -16.74
N MET A 80 -8.58 -4.13 -16.27
CA MET A 80 -7.65 -3.37 -17.10
C MET A 80 -7.17 -4.18 -18.31
N ARG A 81 -6.68 -3.47 -19.33
CA ARG A 81 -6.02 -4.07 -20.49
C ARG A 81 -5.03 -5.15 -20.07
N GLY A 82 -5.10 -6.31 -20.73
CA GLY A 82 -4.23 -7.45 -20.47
C GLY A 82 -4.52 -8.25 -19.21
N ASN A 83 -5.55 -7.91 -18.43
CA ASN A 83 -5.89 -8.58 -17.18
C ASN A 83 -7.29 -9.20 -17.25
N GLY A 84 -7.54 -10.23 -16.43
CA GLY A 84 -8.82 -10.94 -16.43
C GLY A 84 -9.25 -11.38 -17.83
N GLU A 85 -10.47 -11.03 -18.21
CA GLU A 85 -11.01 -11.30 -19.54
C GLU A 85 -10.73 -10.20 -20.59
N SER A 86 -10.06 -9.11 -20.22
CA SER A 86 -9.76 -8.00 -21.13
C SER A 86 -8.66 -8.34 -22.13
N GLN A 87 -8.79 -7.88 -23.37
CA GLN A 87 -7.76 -8.04 -24.39
C GLN A 87 -6.52 -7.18 -24.10
N GLY A 88 -5.45 -7.38 -24.88
CA GLY A 88 -4.21 -6.61 -24.79
C GLY A 88 -3.19 -7.18 -23.81
N LEU A 89 -2.30 -6.32 -23.33
CA LEU A 89 -1.15 -6.68 -22.50
C LEU A 89 -1.01 -5.70 -21.33
N MET A 90 -0.71 -6.24 -20.15
CA MET A 90 -0.27 -5.45 -19.00
C MET A 90 1.22 -5.13 -19.17
N ALA A 91 1.53 -3.96 -19.72
CA ALA A 91 2.90 -3.59 -20.08
C ALA A 91 3.69 -3.01 -18.89
N ASP A 92 3.02 -2.28 -18.01
CA ASP A 92 3.59 -1.71 -16.80
C ASP A 92 2.45 -1.13 -15.95
N GLU A 93 2.79 -0.60 -14.79
CA GLU A 93 1.88 0.03 -13.86
C GLU A 93 1.63 1.53 -14.14
N TYR A 94 0.36 1.96 -14.11
CA TYR A 94 -0.07 3.36 -14.19
C TYR A 94 0.43 4.12 -15.43
N LEU A 95 0.56 3.40 -16.54
CA LEU A 95 0.94 3.97 -17.83
C LEU A 95 -0.04 5.04 -18.28
N LEU A 96 0.42 5.94 -19.16
CA LEU A 96 -0.49 6.86 -19.85
C LEU A 96 -1.62 6.10 -20.58
N GLN A 97 -1.30 4.96 -21.19
CA GLN A 97 -2.29 4.09 -21.85
C GLN A 97 -3.38 3.61 -20.89
N GLU A 98 -3.04 3.28 -19.64
CA GLU A 98 -4.04 2.89 -18.63
C GLU A 98 -5.03 4.03 -18.38
N GLN A 99 -4.51 5.26 -18.26
CA GLN A 99 -5.35 6.44 -18.05
C GLN A 99 -6.21 6.74 -19.28
N ASP A 100 -5.65 6.64 -20.48
CA ASP A 100 -6.38 6.87 -21.73
C ASP A 100 -7.50 5.82 -21.92
N ASP A 101 -7.23 4.54 -21.64
CA ASP A 101 -8.24 3.48 -21.63
C ASP A 101 -9.37 3.80 -20.62
N ALA A 102 -9.03 4.32 -19.42
CA ALA A 102 -10.02 4.69 -18.42
C ALA A 102 -10.90 5.88 -18.87
N LEU A 103 -10.34 6.85 -19.60
CA LEU A 103 -11.11 7.95 -20.21
C LEU A 103 -12.10 7.43 -21.25
N GLU A 104 -11.67 6.50 -22.12
CA GLU A 104 -12.55 5.86 -23.10
C GLU A 104 -13.66 5.03 -22.44
N VAL A 105 -13.35 4.35 -21.33
CA VAL A 105 -14.36 3.66 -20.51
C VAL A 105 -15.38 4.66 -19.96
N ILE A 106 -14.94 5.80 -19.42
CA ILE A 106 -15.84 6.87 -18.94
C ILE A 106 -16.74 7.38 -20.07
N ASP A 107 -16.20 7.62 -21.25
CA ASP A 107 -16.97 8.07 -22.41
C ASP A 107 -17.99 7.02 -22.87
N TRP A 108 -17.60 5.74 -22.87
CA TRP A 108 -18.52 4.63 -23.17
C TRP A 108 -19.65 4.55 -22.15
N LEU A 109 -19.36 4.72 -20.86
CA LEU A 109 -20.35 4.71 -19.79
C LEU A 109 -21.38 5.83 -19.98
N CYS A 110 -20.93 7.04 -20.31
CA CYS A 110 -21.82 8.18 -20.56
C CYS A 110 -22.77 7.98 -21.75
N GLN A 111 -22.45 7.07 -22.66
CA GLN A 111 -23.29 6.75 -23.82
C GLN A 111 -24.35 5.67 -23.52
N GLN A 112 -24.28 5.03 -22.35
CA GLN A 112 -25.24 3.99 -21.99
C GLN A 112 -26.58 4.60 -21.58
N PRO A 113 -27.73 4.01 -21.97
CA PRO A 113 -29.06 4.56 -21.68
C PRO A 113 -29.39 4.61 -20.19
N TRP A 114 -28.67 3.85 -19.38
CA TRP A 114 -28.82 3.79 -17.92
C TRP A 114 -27.91 4.78 -17.18
N CYS A 115 -26.99 5.48 -17.85
CA CYS A 115 -26.10 6.44 -17.21
C CYS A 115 -26.64 7.87 -17.37
N ASP A 116 -26.65 8.65 -16.28
CA ASP A 116 -27.13 10.04 -16.28
C ASP A 116 -26.04 11.08 -16.62
N GLY A 117 -24.81 10.62 -16.93
CA GLY A 117 -23.66 11.45 -17.23
C GLY A 117 -22.84 11.91 -16.01
N ASN A 118 -23.24 11.54 -14.79
CA ASN A 118 -22.45 11.79 -13.58
C ASN A 118 -21.74 10.50 -13.14
N LEU A 119 -20.42 10.58 -13.04
CA LEU A 119 -19.57 9.47 -12.64
C LEU A 119 -18.80 9.78 -11.37
N GLY A 120 -18.68 8.77 -10.53
CA GLY A 120 -17.66 8.67 -9.49
C GLY A 120 -16.64 7.57 -9.82
N MET A 121 -15.46 7.66 -9.24
CA MET A 121 -14.46 6.60 -9.32
C MET A 121 -13.96 6.23 -7.92
N MET A 122 -13.80 4.94 -7.65
CA MET A 122 -13.25 4.49 -6.37
C MET A 122 -12.42 3.24 -6.51
N GLY A 123 -11.48 3.08 -5.59
CA GLY A 123 -10.69 1.87 -5.48
C GLY A 123 -9.71 1.93 -4.32
N ILE A 124 -9.17 0.78 -3.96
CA ILE A 124 -8.08 0.64 -3.00
C ILE A 124 -6.78 0.31 -3.72
N SER A 125 -5.64 0.76 -3.19
CA SER A 125 -4.33 0.47 -3.78
C SER A 125 -4.30 1.03 -5.20
N TRP A 126 -3.94 0.22 -6.19
CA TRP A 126 -4.06 0.53 -7.61
C TRP A 126 -5.30 1.31 -8.03
N GLY A 127 -6.50 0.85 -7.64
CA GLY A 127 -7.74 1.55 -7.99
C GLY A 127 -7.87 2.93 -7.31
N GLY A 128 -7.21 3.15 -6.18
CA GLY A 128 -7.11 4.46 -5.54
C GLY A 128 -6.09 5.36 -6.24
N PHE A 129 -4.90 4.82 -6.55
CA PHE A 129 -3.84 5.54 -7.26
C PHE A 129 -4.34 6.03 -8.62
N ASN A 130 -4.94 5.14 -9.42
CA ASN A 130 -5.41 5.52 -10.74
C ASN A 130 -6.68 6.40 -10.69
N SER A 131 -7.49 6.33 -9.63
CA SER A 131 -8.58 7.30 -9.41
C SER A 131 -8.05 8.73 -9.30
N LEU A 132 -6.94 8.93 -8.58
CA LEU A 132 -6.27 10.23 -8.49
C LEU A 132 -5.71 10.67 -9.86
N GLN A 133 -5.05 9.76 -10.57
CA GLN A 133 -4.43 10.04 -11.88
C GLN A 133 -5.48 10.38 -12.94
N VAL A 134 -6.57 9.60 -13.04
CA VAL A 134 -7.68 9.85 -13.96
C VAL A 134 -8.41 11.16 -13.58
N ALA A 135 -8.58 11.45 -12.29
CA ALA A 135 -9.15 12.73 -11.86
C ALA A 135 -8.29 13.94 -12.28
N ALA A 136 -6.97 13.80 -12.33
CA ALA A 136 -6.06 14.82 -12.83
C ALA A 136 -6.19 15.05 -14.35
N ARG A 137 -6.72 14.06 -15.10
CA ARG A 137 -7.05 14.17 -16.53
C ARG A 137 -8.37 14.90 -16.80
N GLN A 138 -9.12 15.24 -15.75
CA GLN A 138 -10.33 16.08 -15.78
C GLN A 138 -11.42 15.62 -16.78
N PRO A 139 -11.79 14.33 -16.86
CA PRO A 139 -12.97 13.95 -17.65
C PRO A 139 -14.21 14.65 -17.10
N GLU A 140 -14.99 15.30 -17.97
CA GLU A 140 -16.12 16.16 -17.57
C GLU A 140 -17.13 15.40 -16.69
N ALA A 141 -17.37 14.12 -16.99
CA ALA A 141 -18.33 13.30 -16.29
C ALA A 141 -17.91 12.93 -14.86
N LEU A 142 -16.61 12.94 -14.54
CA LEU A 142 -16.10 12.54 -13.23
C LEU A 142 -16.25 13.67 -12.20
N LYS A 143 -17.24 13.55 -11.32
CA LYS A 143 -17.56 14.60 -10.34
C LYS A 143 -16.85 14.43 -9.02
N ALA A 144 -16.60 13.19 -8.60
CA ALA A 144 -15.95 12.89 -7.33
C ALA A 144 -15.23 11.54 -7.34
N ILE A 145 -14.24 11.39 -6.46
CA ILE A 145 -13.54 10.13 -6.22
C ILE A 145 -13.51 9.76 -4.74
N ILE A 146 -13.40 8.46 -4.45
CA ILE A 146 -12.97 7.95 -3.14
C ILE A 146 -11.67 7.16 -3.37
N THR A 147 -10.56 7.70 -2.88
CA THR A 147 -9.25 7.07 -3.02
C THR A 147 -8.86 6.38 -1.71
N LEU A 148 -8.74 5.05 -1.73
CA LEU A 148 -8.44 4.27 -0.53
C LEU A 148 -7.01 3.74 -0.55
N CYS A 149 -6.28 3.87 0.55
CA CYS A 149 -4.92 3.33 0.76
C CYS A 149 -4.05 3.52 -0.49
N SER A 150 -3.93 4.77 -0.92
CA SER A 150 -3.31 5.18 -2.17
C SER A 150 -2.15 6.13 -1.94
N THR A 151 -1.15 6.16 -2.82
CA THR A 151 -0.11 7.21 -2.79
C THR A 151 -0.38 8.34 -3.77
N ASP A 152 0.14 9.53 -3.46
CA ASP A 152 0.28 10.67 -4.37
C ASP A 152 1.71 10.82 -4.93
N ASP A 153 2.68 10.07 -4.39
CA ASP A 153 4.09 10.05 -4.79
C ASP A 153 4.58 8.61 -4.99
N ARG A 154 4.79 8.23 -6.25
CA ARG A 154 5.18 6.86 -6.64
C ARG A 154 6.64 6.48 -6.36
N TYR A 155 7.46 7.40 -5.86
CA TYR A 155 8.87 7.12 -5.56
C TYR A 155 9.21 7.23 -4.08
N ALA A 156 8.74 8.26 -3.39
CA ALA A 156 9.14 8.46 -1.99
C ALA A 156 8.26 7.66 -1.01
N ASP A 157 7.09 7.19 -1.49
CA ASP A 157 6.04 6.60 -0.66
C ASP A 157 5.24 5.54 -1.44
N ASP A 158 5.96 4.59 -2.03
CA ASP A 158 5.39 3.46 -2.75
C ASP A 158 6.17 2.17 -2.46
N ILE A 159 5.62 1.00 -2.82
CA ILE A 159 6.24 -0.33 -2.63
C ILE A 159 7.61 -0.51 -3.30
N HIS A 160 7.99 0.39 -4.21
CA HIS A 160 9.29 0.33 -4.89
C HIS A 160 10.39 1.01 -4.07
N TYR A 161 10.11 2.23 -3.63
CA TYR A 161 11.09 3.09 -2.97
C TYR A 161 10.46 3.84 -1.80
N LYS A 162 11.23 3.99 -0.72
CA LYS A 162 10.87 4.84 0.43
C LYS A 162 12.07 5.64 0.89
N GLY A 163 11.93 6.96 0.93
CA GLY A 163 13.03 7.86 1.29
C GLY A 163 14.29 7.67 0.45
N GLY A 164 14.14 7.30 -0.83
CA GLY A 164 15.26 6.99 -1.74
C GLY A 164 15.93 5.63 -1.53
N ASN A 165 15.40 4.78 -0.66
CA ASN A 165 15.87 3.40 -0.49
C ASN A 165 14.99 2.45 -1.29
N LEU A 166 15.59 1.41 -1.87
CA LEU A 166 14.86 0.30 -2.48
C LEU A 166 14.24 -0.59 -1.40
N LEU A 167 12.94 -0.81 -1.50
CA LEU A 167 12.23 -1.76 -0.68
C LEU A 167 12.37 -3.17 -1.26
N LEU A 168 12.49 -4.19 -0.41
CA LEU A 168 12.44 -5.58 -0.87
C LEU A 168 11.06 -5.93 -1.46
N GLU A 169 10.02 -5.23 -1.01
CA GLU A 169 8.66 -5.29 -1.56
C GLU A 169 8.59 -5.00 -3.07
N ASN A 170 9.55 -4.25 -3.63
CA ASN A 170 9.66 -4.07 -5.09
C ASN A 170 9.72 -5.43 -5.81
N PHE A 171 10.43 -6.40 -5.23
CA PHE A 171 10.58 -7.74 -5.80
C PHE A 171 9.39 -8.64 -5.46
N GLY A 172 8.84 -8.54 -4.24
CA GLY A 172 7.57 -9.18 -3.86
C GLY A 172 6.48 -8.86 -4.87
N TRP A 173 6.24 -7.57 -5.09
CA TRP A 173 5.24 -7.10 -6.04
C TRP A 173 5.56 -7.46 -7.50
N ALA A 174 6.82 -7.39 -7.92
CA ALA A 174 7.20 -7.77 -9.28
C ALA A 174 6.90 -9.25 -9.54
N ALA A 175 7.13 -10.11 -8.55
CA ALA A 175 6.80 -11.53 -8.62
C ALA A 175 5.27 -11.76 -8.62
N THR A 176 4.51 -11.01 -7.83
CA THR A 176 3.04 -11.01 -7.86
C THR A 176 2.53 -10.65 -9.25
N MET A 177 3.01 -9.56 -9.85
CA MET A 177 2.57 -9.12 -11.18
C MET A 177 2.98 -10.09 -12.30
N LEU A 178 4.14 -10.73 -12.18
CA LEU A 178 4.59 -11.78 -13.10
C LEU A 178 3.62 -12.97 -13.12
N ASN A 179 3.00 -13.29 -11.98
CA ASN A 179 2.02 -14.38 -11.90
C ASN A 179 0.59 -13.92 -12.24
N PHE A 180 0.15 -12.79 -11.69
CA PHE A 180 -1.21 -12.26 -11.88
C PHE A 180 -1.51 -11.94 -13.35
N SER A 181 -0.56 -11.32 -14.05
CA SER A 181 -0.70 -10.97 -15.48
C SER A 181 -0.63 -12.20 -16.40
N ALA A 182 -0.16 -13.33 -15.87
CA ALA A 182 -0.11 -14.62 -16.58
C ALA A 182 -1.36 -15.49 -16.34
N ALA A 183 -2.29 -15.05 -15.50
CA ALA A 183 -3.53 -15.77 -15.26
C ALA A 183 -4.40 -15.85 -16.53
N ALA A 184 -4.91 -17.05 -16.82
CA ALA A 184 -5.74 -17.28 -17.99
C ALA A 184 -7.12 -16.60 -17.89
N PRO A 185 -7.68 -16.05 -18.99
CA PRO A 185 -9.10 -15.71 -19.08
C PRO A 185 -9.98 -16.94 -18.88
N ASP A 186 -11.17 -16.80 -18.31
CA ASP A 186 -12.10 -17.93 -18.19
C ASP A 186 -12.73 -18.30 -19.56
N PRO A 187 -12.58 -19.54 -20.05
CA PRO A 187 -13.19 -20.01 -21.30
C PRO A 187 -14.72 -19.90 -21.37
N LEU A 188 -15.44 -19.91 -20.25
CA LEU A 188 -16.89 -19.70 -20.24
C LEU A 188 -17.28 -18.29 -20.66
N LEU A 189 -16.41 -17.29 -20.46
CA LEU A 189 -16.69 -15.90 -20.81
C LEU A 189 -16.19 -15.56 -22.21
N VAL A 190 -14.97 -15.97 -22.55
CA VAL A 190 -14.32 -15.56 -23.81
C VAL A 190 -14.33 -16.64 -24.89
N GLY A 191 -14.93 -17.81 -24.62
CA GLY A 191 -15.01 -18.92 -25.56
C GLY A 191 -13.63 -19.38 -26.03
N ASP A 192 -13.52 -19.88 -27.26
CA ASP A 192 -12.29 -20.45 -27.83
C ASP A 192 -11.11 -19.45 -27.92
N ALA A 193 -11.37 -18.14 -27.76
CA ALA A 193 -10.33 -17.12 -27.74
C ALA A 193 -9.47 -17.14 -26.46
N TRP A 194 -9.90 -17.81 -25.39
CA TRP A 194 -9.18 -17.83 -24.11
C TRP A 194 -7.71 -18.24 -24.28
N LYS A 195 -7.46 -19.23 -25.14
CA LYS A 195 -6.14 -19.83 -25.33
C LYS A 195 -5.19 -18.91 -26.09
N SER A 196 -5.68 -18.25 -27.15
CA SER A 196 -4.86 -17.30 -27.90
C SER A 196 -4.54 -16.05 -27.07
N LEU A 197 -5.51 -15.53 -26.32
CA LEU A 197 -5.31 -14.42 -25.39
C LEU A 197 -4.29 -14.76 -24.31
N TRP A 198 -4.41 -15.95 -23.71
CA TRP A 198 -3.49 -16.41 -22.70
C TRP A 198 -2.06 -16.58 -23.24
N GLN A 199 -1.91 -17.25 -24.38
CA GLN A 199 -0.61 -17.44 -25.02
C GLN A 199 0.06 -16.10 -25.37
N GLN A 200 -0.70 -15.15 -25.93
CA GLN A 200 -0.19 -13.82 -26.25
C GLN A 200 0.36 -13.10 -25.01
N ARG A 201 -0.31 -13.20 -23.87
CA ARG A 201 0.16 -12.61 -22.61
C ARG A 201 1.44 -13.28 -22.12
N LEU A 202 1.46 -14.61 -22.05
CA LEU A 202 2.64 -15.38 -21.62
C LEU A 202 3.88 -15.05 -22.47
N ASP A 203 3.70 -14.94 -23.79
CA ASP A 203 4.80 -14.66 -24.72
C ASP A 203 5.30 -13.20 -24.64
N ALA A 204 4.42 -12.24 -24.37
CA ALA A 204 4.73 -10.82 -24.45
C ALA A 204 4.99 -10.11 -23.12
N MET A 205 4.64 -10.72 -21.98
CA MET A 205 4.74 -10.07 -20.67
C MET A 205 6.18 -9.61 -20.35
N PRO A 206 6.36 -8.38 -19.84
CA PRO A 206 7.67 -7.89 -19.44
C PRO A 206 8.10 -8.43 -18.08
N LEU A 207 9.39 -8.33 -17.78
CA LEU A 207 9.92 -8.59 -16.43
C LEU A 207 10.00 -7.26 -15.67
N LEU A 208 8.93 -6.91 -14.95
CA LEU A 208 8.81 -5.60 -14.28
C LEU A 208 9.89 -5.35 -13.21
N ALA A 209 10.41 -6.41 -12.57
CA ALA A 209 11.56 -6.31 -11.68
C ALA A 209 12.78 -5.65 -12.34
N GLU A 210 13.01 -5.89 -13.63
CA GLU A 210 14.08 -5.24 -14.39
C GLU A 210 13.75 -3.76 -14.64
N THR A 211 12.54 -3.47 -15.12
CA THR A 211 12.10 -2.10 -15.44
C THR A 211 12.20 -1.20 -14.21
N TRP A 212 11.56 -1.57 -13.11
CA TRP A 212 11.51 -0.73 -11.91
C TRP A 212 12.90 -0.50 -11.31
N LEU A 213 13.76 -1.51 -11.34
CA LEU A 213 15.12 -1.42 -10.80
C LEU A 213 16.06 -0.55 -11.65
N GLN A 214 15.71 -0.27 -12.92
CA GLN A 214 16.45 0.70 -13.74
C GLN A 214 16.21 2.14 -13.27
N HIS A 215 15.12 2.41 -12.55
CA HIS A 215 14.71 3.75 -12.12
C HIS A 215 15.03 4.01 -10.64
N GLN A 216 16.31 3.95 -10.26
CA GLN A 216 16.73 4.07 -8.85
C GLN A 216 16.65 5.48 -8.25
N THR A 217 16.29 6.49 -9.04
CA THR A 217 16.10 7.89 -8.63
C THR A 217 14.72 8.37 -9.09
N ARG A 218 14.19 9.46 -8.50
CA ARG A 218 12.91 10.08 -8.89
C ARG A 218 13.00 10.80 -10.25
N ASP A 219 13.16 10.03 -11.31
CA ASP A 219 13.22 10.48 -12.69
C ASP A 219 11.82 10.62 -13.33
N ALA A 220 11.76 10.79 -14.65
CA ALA A 220 10.51 10.98 -15.37
C ALA A 220 9.54 9.79 -15.25
N TYR A 221 10.05 8.57 -15.03
CA TYR A 221 9.25 7.37 -14.90
C TYR A 221 8.30 7.47 -13.69
N TRP A 222 8.86 7.78 -12.52
CA TRP A 222 8.06 7.91 -11.29
C TRP A 222 7.21 9.17 -11.23
N ARG A 223 7.70 10.27 -11.82
CA ARG A 223 6.95 11.55 -11.85
C ARG A 223 5.66 11.42 -12.65
N HIS A 224 5.66 10.70 -13.77
CA HIS A 224 4.47 10.50 -14.60
C HIS A 224 3.27 9.95 -13.80
N GLY A 225 3.51 8.96 -12.94
CA GLY A 225 2.45 8.35 -12.13
C GLY A 225 2.11 9.10 -10.83
N SER A 226 2.80 10.20 -10.51
CA SER A 226 2.66 10.91 -9.24
C SER A 226 1.77 12.16 -9.39
N VAL A 227 0.65 12.22 -8.67
CA VAL A 227 -0.23 13.39 -8.71
C VAL A 227 0.28 14.57 -7.89
N CYS A 228 1.27 14.34 -7.02
CA CYS A 228 1.94 15.42 -6.27
C CYS A 228 2.70 16.41 -7.16
N GLU A 229 2.90 16.10 -8.44
CA GLU A 229 3.47 17.04 -9.43
C GLU A 229 2.54 18.24 -9.69
N ASP A 230 1.22 18.03 -9.68
CA ASP A 230 0.22 19.10 -9.80
C ASP A 230 -1.13 18.70 -9.20
N TYR A 231 -1.29 18.93 -7.90
CA TYR A 231 -2.59 18.74 -7.23
C TYR A 231 -3.71 19.63 -7.80
N SER A 232 -3.37 20.74 -8.48
CA SER A 232 -4.38 21.64 -9.04
C SER A 232 -5.06 21.08 -10.28
N ALA A 233 -4.49 20.07 -10.92
CA ALA A 233 -5.09 19.34 -12.02
C ALA A 233 -6.33 18.54 -11.59
N ILE A 234 -6.46 18.18 -10.31
CA ILE A 234 -7.61 17.43 -9.81
C ILE A 234 -8.76 18.41 -9.51
N LYS A 235 -9.84 18.31 -10.31
CA LYS A 235 -11.06 19.12 -10.14
C LYS A 235 -12.22 18.38 -9.48
N ALA A 236 -12.24 17.05 -9.63
CA ALA A 236 -13.21 16.20 -8.94
C ALA A 236 -13.07 16.36 -7.42
N ALA A 237 -14.18 16.24 -6.69
CA ALA A 237 -14.13 16.23 -5.23
C ALA A 237 -13.42 14.95 -4.76
N VAL A 238 -12.59 15.03 -3.71
CA VAL A 238 -11.76 13.90 -3.25
C VAL A 238 -12.11 13.49 -1.82
N TYR A 239 -12.49 12.23 -1.62
CA TYR A 239 -12.49 11.61 -0.29
C TYR A 239 -11.28 10.68 -0.17
N ALA A 240 -10.29 11.06 0.64
CA ALA A 240 -9.10 10.26 0.90
C ALA A 240 -9.29 9.36 2.14
N VAL A 241 -9.16 8.05 1.97
CA VAL A 241 -9.39 7.07 3.05
C VAL A 241 -8.14 6.22 3.23
N GLY A 242 -7.71 6.00 4.48
CA GLY A 242 -6.54 5.18 4.77
C GLY A 242 -6.64 4.42 6.10
N GLY A 243 -5.57 3.71 6.44
CA GLY A 243 -5.41 3.03 7.72
C GLY A 243 -4.04 3.32 8.33
N TRP A 244 -3.93 3.40 9.65
CA TRP A 244 -2.64 3.58 10.30
C TRP A 244 -1.73 2.36 10.21
N GLY A 245 -2.30 1.16 10.00
CA GLY A 245 -1.55 -0.07 9.71
C GLY A 245 -1.23 -0.26 8.23
N ASP A 246 -1.66 0.66 7.37
CA ASP A 246 -1.42 0.64 5.93
C ASP A 246 -0.04 1.22 5.56
N ALA A 247 0.47 0.96 4.36
CA ALA A 247 1.72 1.55 3.88
C ALA A 247 1.57 3.02 3.43
N TYR A 248 0.42 3.40 2.86
CA TYR A 248 0.21 4.67 2.17
C TYR A 248 -0.43 5.75 3.05
N LYS A 249 -0.28 5.62 4.37
CA LYS A 249 -0.93 6.48 5.38
C LYS A 249 -0.56 7.96 5.26
N ASN A 250 0.60 8.28 4.66
CA ASN A 250 1.08 9.66 4.54
C ASN A 250 0.40 10.45 3.43
N ALA A 251 -0.17 9.80 2.42
CA ALA A 251 -0.77 10.48 1.28
C ALA A 251 -2.04 11.24 1.69
N VAL A 252 -2.84 10.69 2.60
CA VAL A 252 -4.09 11.30 3.08
C VAL A 252 -3.87 12.72 3.64
N PRO A 253 -2.97 12.96 4.62
CA PRO A 253 -2.68 14.31 5.09
C PRO A 253 -2.08 15.23 4.00
N ARG A 254 -1.22 14.72 3.10
CA ARG A 254 -0.67 15.51 1.98
C ARG A 254 -1.77 15.98 1.02
N LEU A 255 -2.69 15.09 0.65
CA LEU A 255 -3.85 15.43 -0.19
C LEU A 255 -4.71 16.49 0.48
N MET A 256 -5.00 16.35 1.78
CA MET A 256 -5.77 17.35 2.52
C MET A 256 -5.08 18.71 2.59
N GLN A 257 -3.75 18.72 2.66
CA GLN A 257 -2.97 19.95 2.69
C GLN A 257 -2.92 20.65 1.32
N HIS A 258 -2.80 19.89 0.23
CA HIS A 258 -2.42 20.46 -1.07
C HIS A 258 -3.54 20.53 -2.11
N LEU A 259 -4.58 19.69 -2.03
CA LEU A 259 -5.70 19.75 -2.97
C LEU A 259 -6.46 21.09 -2.85
N PRO A 260 -6.76 21.81 -3.95
CA PRO A 260 -7.47 23.08 -3.87
C PRO A 260 -9.00 22.92 -3.79
N GLY A 261 -9.52 21.78 -4.23
CA GLY A 261 -10.95 21.52 -4.36
C GLY A 261 -11.61 20.95 -3.10
N PRO A 262 -12.91 20.63 -3.20
CA PRO A 262 -13.66 19.97 -2.13
C PRO A 262 -13.03 18.63 -1.77
N LYS A 263 -12.82 18.42 -0.46
CA LYS A 263 -12.09 17.26 0.03
C LYS A 263 -12.49 16.85 1.44
N LYS A 264 -12.43 15.55 1.71
CA LYS A 264 -12.58 14.96 3.05
C LYS A 264 -11.53 13.86 3.25
N ALA A 265 -11.21 13.56 4.51
CA ALA A 265 -10.29 12.51 4.88
C ALA A 265 -10.75 11.64 6.03
N MET A 266 -10.39 10.36 5.98
CA MET A 266 -10.61 9.41 7.07
C MET A 266 -9.43 8.45 7.22
N ILE A 267 -8.92 8.28 8.45
CA ILE A 267 -7.94 7.23 8.74
C ILE A 267 -8.33 6.47 10.00
N GLY A 268 -8.52 5.16 9.85
CA GLY A 268 -8.81 4.23 10.96
C GLY A 268 -7.59 3.40 11.38
N PRO A 269 -7.76 2.43 12.29
CA PRO A 269 -6.69 1.55 12.75
C PRO A 269 -6.31 0.43 11.75
N TRP A 270 -6.86 0.47 10.55
CA TRP A 270 -6.88 -0.64 9.60
C TRP A 270 -5.52 -0.89 8.94
N ILE A 271 -5.32 -2.14 8.50
CA ILE A 271 -4.32 -2.48 7.47
C ILE A 271 -4.86 -2.14 6.06
N HIS A 272 -4.24 -2.68 5.00
CA HIS A 272 -4.58 -2.42 3.60
C HIS A 272 -5.96 -3.00 3.17
N LYS A 273 -7.06 -2.49 3.75
CA LYS A 273 -8.44 -2.97 3.53
C LYS A 273 -9.49 -1.86 3.55
N TYR A 274 -10.64 -2.13 2.93
CA TYR A 274 -11.80 -1.25 3.02
C TYR A 274 -12.38 -1.22 4.44
N PRO A 275 -12.81 -0.06 4.96
CA PRO A 275 -13.13 0.07 6.38
C PRO A 275 -14.32 -0.76 6.90
N HIS A 276 -15.24 -1.19 6.04
CA HIS A 276 -16.44 -1.94 6.44
C HIS A 276 -16.19 -3.43 6.74
N PHE A 277 -15.12 -4.00 6.21
CA PHE A 277 -14.64 -5.35 6.54
C PHE A 277 -13.17 -5.35 7.00
N ALA A 278 -12.62 -4.18 7.29
CA ALA A 278 -11.24 -4.03 7.68
C ALA A 278 -10.95 -4.70 9.02
N VAL A 279 -9.69 -5.12 9.15
CA VAL A 279 -9.07 -5.49 10.40
C VAL A 279 -7.84 -4.61 10.61
N PRO A 280 -7.35 -4.43 11.85
CA PRO A 280 -8.06 -4.71 13.09
C PRO A 280 -9.34 -3.87 13.24
N ASN A 281 -10.28 -4.35 14.06
CA ASN A 281 -11.45 -3.58 14.46
C ASN A 281 -11.06 -2.32 15.28
N PRO A 282 -11.93 -1.30 15.36
CA PRO A 282 -13.30 -1.24 14.83
C PRO A 282 -13.39 -1.08 13.31
N ALA A 283 -14.16 -1.96 12.66
CA ALA A 283 -14.73 -1.69 11.34
C ALA A 283 -15.90 -0.69 11.45
N ILE A 284 -16.16 0.05 10.37
CA ILE A 284 -17.16 1.15 10.35
C ILE A 284 -18.11 1.06 9.15
N GLY A 285 -19.23 1.79 9.21
CA GLY A 285 -20.19 1.98 8.12
C GLY A 285 -19.65 2.76 6.91
N PHE A 286 -18.59 2.26 6.26
CA PHE A 286 -17.98 2.91 5.11
C PHE A 286 -18.92 3.01 3.92
N LEU A 287 -19.75 2.00 3.65
CA LEU A 287 -20.68 2.05 2.51
C LEU A 287 -21.73 3.15 2.72
N GLN A 288 -22.20 3.33 3.95
CA GLN A 288 -23.11 4.41 4.31
C GLN A 288 -22.46 5.79 4.17
N GLU A 289 -21.22 5.94 4.64
CA GLU A 289 -20.48 7.19 4.50
C GLU A 289 -20.16 7.51 3.03
N ALA A 290 -19.72 6.52 2.25
CA ALA A 290 -19.49 6.65 0.83
C ALA A 290 -20.78 7.02 0.08
N ARG A 291 -21.94 6.44 0.46
CA ARG A 291 -23.24 6.86 -0.09
C ARG A 291 -23.52 8.34 0.18
N ARG A 292 -23.24 8.87 1.38
CA ARG A 292 -23.43 10.30 1.66
C ARG A 292 -22.58 11.16 0.73
N TRP A 293 -21.33 10.75 0.50
CA TRP A 293 -20.45 11.41 -0.47
C TRP A 293 -21.02 11.38 -1.89
N TRP A 294 -21.45 10.21 -2.36
CA TRP A 294 -22.00 10.03 -3.70
C TRP A 294 -23.33 10.75 -3.91
N ASP A 295 -24.23 10.71 -2.92
CA ASP A 295 -25.54 11.36 -3.01
C ASP A 295 -25.35 12.89 -3.19
N HIS A 296 -24.33 13.46 -2.55
CA HIS A 296 -24.00 14.87 -2.71
C HIS A 296 -23.42 15.18 -4.09
N TRP A 297 -22.34 14.50 -4.50
CA TRP A 297 -21.59 14.88 -5.71
C TRP A 297 -22.16 14.33 -7.01
N LEU A 298 -22.85 13.20 -6.98
CA LEU A 298 -23.38 12.54 -8.18
C LEU A 298 -24.87 12.78 -8.38
N LYS A 299 -25.64 12.98 -7.29
CA LYS A 299 -27.10 13.23 -7.35
C LYS A 299 -27.51 14.66 -6.97
N GLY A 300 -26.58 15.50 -6.51
CA GLY A 300 -26.87 16.87 -6.09
C GLY A 300 -27.74 16.96 -4.82
N ILE A 301 -27.77 15.91 -4.01
CA ILE A 301 -28.57 15.87 -2.78
C ILE A 301 -27.84 16.64 -1.68
N ASP A 302 -28.47 17.68 -1.14
CA ASP A 302 -27.96 18.36 0.05
C ASP A 302 -28.23 17.53 1.31
N ASN A 303 -27.29 16.63 1.61
CA ASN A 303 -27.27 15.81 2.82
C ASN A 303 -26.27 16.31 3.86
N ARG A 304 -25.75 17.53 3.68
CA ARG A 304 -24.80 18.20 4.58
C ARG A 304 -23.49 17.43 4.83
N VAL A 305 -23.06 16.51 3.96
CA VAL A 305 -21.77 15.79 4.11
C VAL A 305 -20.56 16.74 4.15
N MET A 306 -20.68 17.91 3.51
CA MET A 306 -19.66 18.96 3.51
C MET A 306 -19.67 19.84 4.77
N ASP A 307 -20.72 19.78 5.60
CA ASP A 307 -20.78 20.48 6.88
C ASP A 307 -20.03 19.70 7.99
N ASP A 308 -19.85 18.39 7.80
CA ASP A 308 -19.08 17.54 8.71
C ASP A 308 -17.60 17.94 8.71
N ALA A 309 -16.87 17.56 9.77
CA ALA A 309 -15.43 17.78 9.86
C ALA A 309 -14.68 17.28 8.60
N ALA A 310 -13.67 18.04 8.18
CA ALA A 310 -12.92 17.74 6.96
C ALA A 310 -12.08 16.47 7.11
N CYS A 311 -11.52 16.21 8.30
CA CYS A 311 -10.81 14.96 8.58
C CYS A 311 -11.36 14.28 9.83
N THR A 312 -11.46 12.95 9.77
CA THR A 312 -11.75 12.09 10.92
C THR A 312 -10.64 11.06 11.10
N PHE A 313 -9.99 11.06 12.26
CA PHE A 313 -8.84 10.20 12.54
C PHE A 313 -9.08 9.32 13.77
N TYR A 314 -8.54 8.11 13.76
CA TYR A 314 -8.55 7.22 14.92
C TYR A 314 -7.23 7.26 15.68
N LEU A 315 -7.19 7.68 16.94
CA LEU A 315 -5.98 7.58 17.76
C LEU A 315 -5.93 6.22 18.45
N GLN A 316 -5.01 5.37 18.04
CA GLN A 316 -4.84 4.02 18.57
C GLN A 316 -4.15 4.05 19.94
N ASP A 317 -4.58 3.20 20.86
CA ASP A 317 -3.82 2.97 22.08
C ASP A 317 -2.57 2.14 21.80
N VAL A 318 -1.45 2.52 22.42
CA VAL A 318 -0.28 1.66 22.50
C VAL A 318 -0.68 0.36 23.21
N LEU A 319 -0.44 -0.76 22.55
CA LEU A 319 -0.61 -2.11 23.09
C LEU A 319 0.73 -2.82 23.16
N ALA A 320 0.77 -3.93 23.91
CA ALA A 320 1.87 -4.88 23.84
C ALA A 320 2.11 -5.32 22.38
N PRO A 321 3.38 -5.42 21.94
CA PRO A 321 3.73 -5.64 20.54
C PRO A 321 3.33 -7.05 20.07
N LYS A 322 2.69 -7.13 18.90
CA LYS A 322 2.21 -8.38 18.29
C LYS A 322 2.15 -8.22 16.77
N GLY A 323 2.50 -9.26 16.02
CA GLY A 323 2.51 -9.23 14.56
C GLY A 323 1.13 -9.07 13.91
N SER A 324 0.04 -9.28 14.66
CA SER A 324 -1.32 -9.04 14.18
C SER A 324 -2.31 -8.83 15.33
N TYR A 325 -3.34 -8.02 15.07
CA TYR A 325 -4.40 -7.71 16.03
C TYR A 325 -5.76 -7.94 15.40
N ALA A 326 -6.70 -8.50 16.16
CA ALA A 326 -8.11 -8.58 15.74
C ALA A 326 -8.84 -7.25 16.01
N GLU A 327 -8.40 -6.50 17.01
CA GLU A 327 -8.94 -5.23 17.45
C GLU A 327 -7.81 -4.32 17.94
N ARG A 328 -7.95 -3.02 17.65
CA ARG A 328 -7.10 -1.94 18.11
C ARG A 328 -7.99 -0.93 18.84
N PRO A 329 -7.96 -0.89 20.19
CA PRO A 329 -8.68 0.12 20.94
C PRO A 329 -8.06 1.50 20.71
N GLY A 330 -8.85 2.53 20.99
CA GLY A 330 -8.52 3.90 20.66
C GLY A 330 -9.76 4.80 20.67
N ILE A 331 -9.62 6.00 20.10
CA ILE A 331 -10.70 7.00 20.04
C ILE A 331 -10.76 7.68 18.68
N TRP A 332 -11.94 8.17 18.31
CA TRP A 332 -12.10 9.04 17.16
C TRP A 332 -11.84 10.49 17.55
N VAL A 333 -11.20 11.23 16.65
CA VAL A 333 -10.94 12.67 16.75
C VAL A 333 -11.22 13.32 15.40
N GLN A 334 -11.50 14.61 15.38
CA GLN A 334 -11.83 15.35 14.17
C GLN A 334 -10.99 16.62 14.03
N THR A 335 -10.62 16.95 12.80
CA THR A 335 -9.89 18.18 12.46
C THR A 335 -10.59 18.92 11.32
N SER A 336 -10.34 20.23 11.25
CA SER A 336 -10.89 21.13 10.23
C SER A 336 -10.18 21.04 8.87
N GLY A 337 -9.06 20.31 8.83
CA GLY A 337 -8.24 20.07 7.66
C GLY A 337 -6.90 19.46 8.05
N TRP A 338 -5.91 19.59 7.17
CA TRP A 338 -4.52 19.28 7.48
C TRP A 338 -3.59 20.34 6.87
N PRO A 339 -2.59 20.84 7.62
CA PRO A 339 -2.43 20.70 9.06
C PRO A 339 -3.58 21.38 9.84
N ASP A 340 -3.78 21.00 11.10
CA ASP A 340 -4.82 21.58 11.98
C ASP A 340 -4.20 22.25 13.22
N PRO A 341 -4.76 23.37 13.72
CA PRO A 341 -4.24 24.06 14.92
C PRO A 341 -4.22 23.20 16.20
N GLN A 342 -4.99 22.11 16.27
CA GLN A 342 -4.98 21.16 17.38
C GLN A 342 -3.76 20.23 17.38
N VAL A 343 -2.92 20.28 16.34
CA VAL A 343 -1.64 19.55 16.27
C VAL A 343 -0.49 20.55 16.40
N GLN A 344 0.31 20.40 17.46
CA GLN A 344 1.47 21.23 17.72
C GLN A 344 2.77 20.42 17.69
N TRP A 345 3.67 20.78 16.79
CA TRP A 345 5.01 20.21 16.73
C TRP A 345 5.86 20.78 17.87
N THR A 346 6.09 19.96 18.89
CA THR A 346 6.86 20.34 20.08
C THR A 346 8.30 19.88 19.97
N ASP A 347 9.24 20.76 20.29
CA ASP A 347 10.67 20.52 20.17
C ASP A 347 11.22 19.68 21.34
N TYR A 348 11.87 18.59 20.96
CA TYR A 348 12.73 17.75 21.77
C TYR A 348 14.14 17.75 21.17
N SER A 349 15.11 17.36 21.98
CA SER A 349 16.50 17.18 21.55
C SER A 349 17.10 15.88 22.06
N LEU A 350 18.10 15.38 21.32
CA LEU A 350 18.95 14.26 21.74
C LEU A 350 20.12 14.81 22.56
N ASN A 351 20.31 14.30 23.77
CA ASN A 351 21.41 14.67 24.67
C ASN A 351 21.99 13.44 25.38
N ASP A 352 22.97 13.65 26.26
CA ASP A 352 23.67 12.57 26.97
C ASP A 352 22.77 11.78 27.95
N HIS A 353 21.58 12.29 28.26
CA HIS A 353 20.57 11.64 29.09
C HIS A 353 19.43 10.99 28.29
N GLY A 354 19.43 11.11 26.95
CA GLY A 354 18.42 10.54 26.07
C GLY A 354 17.64 11.60 25.28
N LEU A 355 16.31 11.48 25.27
CA LEU A 355 15.38 12.35 24.55
C LEU A 355 14.63 13.26 25.54
N SER A 356 14.81 14.58 25.45
CA SER A 356 14.12 15.51 26.37
C SER A 356 13.60 16.77 25.67
N PRO A 357 12.56 17.44 26.22
CA PRO A 357 12.08 18.70 25.70
C PRO A 357 13.16 19.79 25.64
N GLY A 358 12.99 20.72 24.70
CA GLY A 358 13.85 21.88 24.53
C GLY A 358 15.07 21.63 23.65
N GLN A 359 16.03 22.54 23.71
CA GLN A 359 17.22 22.54 22.85
C GLN A 359 18.47 22.28 23.70
N GLN A 360 18.95 21.04 23.68
CA GLN A 360 20.19 20.65 24.31
C GLN A 360 21.07 19.95 23.27
N ALA A 361 22.37 20.27 23.28
CA ALA A 361 23.32 19.60 22.42
C ALA A 361 23.77 18.27 23.05
N LEU A 362 24.10 17.31 22.19
CA LEU A 362 24.86 16.13 22.57
C LEU A 362 26.26 16.55 23.07
N GLY A 363 26.70 16.02 24.21
CA GLY A 363 27.99 16.37 24.80
C GLY A 363 29.19 15.78 24.04
N GLY A 364 28.95 14.80 23.17
CA GLY A 364 29.97 14.20 22.31
C GLY A 364 29.35 13.43 21.15
N PRO A 365 30.16 13.01 20.16
CA PRO A 365 29.67 12.20 19.05
C PRO A 365 29.11 10.86 19.55
N ARG A 366 28.16 10.30 18.80
CA ARG A 366 27.63 8.95 19.00
C ARG A 366 27.58 8.22 17.67
N SER A 367 28.25 7.10 17.57
CA SER A 367 28.37 6.34 16.32
C SER A 367 27.58 5.05 16.37
N ILE A 368 27.04 4.63 15.22
CA ILE A 368 26.36 3.36 15.04
C ILE A 368 26.71 2.77 13.68
N CYS A 369 27.07 1.49 13.68
CA CYS A 369 27.15 0.64 12.49
C CYS A 369 26.32 -0.61 12.82
N SER A 370 25.09 -0.64 12.34
CA SER A 370 24.14 -1.71 12.61
C SER A 370 24.46 -2.92 11.73
N PRO A 371 24.38 -4.17 12.25
CA PRO A 371 24.40 -5.35 11.40
C PRO A 371 23.23 -5.29 10.41
N LEU A 372 23.42 -5.85 9.23
CA LEU A 372 22.39 -5.87 8.18
C LEU A 372 21.13 -6.64 8.56
N THR A 373 21.20 -7.45 9.62
CA THR A 373 20.07 -8.17 10.23
C THR A 373 19.20 -7.28 11.14
N THR A 374 19.54 -6.01 11.32
CA THR A 374 18.72 -5.06 12.08
C THR A 374 17.40 -4.81 11.36
N GLY A 375 16.28 -4.79 12.08
CA GLY A 375 14.94 -4.52 11.54
C GLY A 375 14.07 -5.76 11.37
N LEU A 376 14.55 -6.96 11.73
CA LEU A 376 13.82 -8.21 11.56
C LEU A 376 12.43 -8.21 12.22
N HIS A 377 12.26 -7.40 13.27
CA HIS A 377 11.02 -7.27 14.03
C HIS A 377 10.17 -6.07 13.61
N GLN A 378 10.56 -5.30 12.59
CA GLN A 378 9.83 -4.13 12.07
C GLN A 378 8.55 -4.51 11.30
N GLY A 379 8.43 -5.74 10.82
CA GLY A 379 7.32 -6.16 9.95
C GLY A 379 7.60 -5.87 8.48
N GLU A 380 6.57 -6.00 7.64
CA GLU A 380 6.63 -5.72 6.20
C GLU A 380 6.27 -4.26 5.90
N TYR A 381 6.60 -3.82 4.68
CA TYR A 381 6.22 -2.46 4.24
C TYR A 381 4.71 -2.30 4.20
N CYS A 382 4.00 -3.28 3.63
CA CYS A 382 2.55 -3.27 3.48
C CYS A 382 1.95 -4.60 3.94
N ALA A 383 1.11 -4.57 4.98
CA ALA A 383 0.33 -5.75 5.39
C ALA A 383 -0.88 -5.92 4.44
N ILE A 384 -0.64 -6.57 3.30
CA ILE A 384 -1.64 -6.75 2.22
C ILE A 384 -2.55 -7.95 2.51
N TRP A 385 -1.96 -9.05 2.95
CA TRP A 385 -2.65 -10.34 3.05
C TRP A 385 -3.17 -10.61 4.46
N PHE A 386 -3.21 -11.88 4.86
CA PHE A 386 -3.76 -12.32 6.14
C PHE A 386 -2.66 -12.75 7.14
N GLY A 387 -1.40 -12.43 6.84
CA GLY A 387 -0.23 -12.80 7.62
C GLY A 387 0.00 -11.95 8.88
N PRO A 388 0.88 -12.39 9.79
CA PRO A 388 1.31 -11.62 10.95
C PRO A 388 2.43 -10.62 10.58
N ASP A 389 2.09 -9.65 9.73
CA ASP A 389 3.08 -8.83 9.01
C ASP A 389 3.40 -7.50 9.71
N GLY A 390 2.73 -7.22 10.83
CA GLY A 390 2.97 -6.04 11.66
C GLY A 390 4.23 -6.14 12.55
N PRO A 391 4.69 -5.01 13.12
CA PRO A 391 5.86 -4.98 13.99
C PRO A 391 5.65 -5.80 15.26
N THR A 392 6.67 -6.57 15.62
CA THR A 392 6.73 -7.30 16.90
C THR A 392 7.61 -6.54 17.90
N ASP A 393 7.99 -7.16 19.02
CA ASP A 393 8.75 -6.49 20.06
C ASP A 393 10.11 -5.99 19.55
N GLN A 394 10.33 -4.67 19.66
CA GLN A 394 11.48 -3.99 19.07
C GLN A 394 12.78 -4.16 19.88
N ARG A 395 12.76 -4.80 21.06
CA ARG A 395 13.96 -4.94 21.92
C ARG A 395 15.19 -5.51 21.19
N ARG A 396 14.98 -6.45 20.27
CA ARG A 396 16.08 -7.08 19.50
C ARG A 396 16.71 -6.11 18.50
N ASP A 397 15.90 -5.34 17.79
CA ASP A 397 16.37 -4.33 16.86
C ASP A 397 16.97 -3.12 17.60
N ASP A 398 16.43 -2.79 18.77
CA ASP A 398 16.96 -1.73 19.65
C ASP A 398 18.36 -2.05 20.17
N ALA A 399 18.67 -3.32 20.45
CA ALA A 399 20.01 -3.75 20.84
C ALA A 399 21.07 -3.54 19.73
N GLN A 400 20.62 -3.31 18.50
CA GLN A 400 21.45 -3.10 17.30
C GLN A 400 21.37 -1.63 16.82
N SER A 401 20.79 -0.74 17.64
CA SER A 401 20.50 0.66 17.32
C SER A 401 21.05 1.61 18.38
N LEU A 402 21.29 2.87 17.99
CA LEU A 402 21.54 3.95 18.93
C LEU A 402 20.21 4.46 19.50
N CYS A 403 19.95 4.18 20.78
CA CYS A 403 18.68 4.50 21.43
C CYS A 403 18.76 5.73 22.34
N PHE A 404 17.78 6.62 22.23
CA PHE A 404 17.59 7.79 23.08
C PHE A 404 16.21 7.74 23.75
N ASP A 405 16.20 7.55 25.06
CA ASP A 405 14.97 7.38 25.84
C ASP A 405 14.56 8.68 26.51
N SER A 406 13.26 8.95 26.56
CA SER A 406 12.71 9.97 27.45
C SER A 406 12.65 9.48 28.90
N PRO A 407 12.51 10.38 29.88
CA PRO A 407 11.91 10.04 31.16
C PRO A 407 10.54 9.37 30.95
N PRO A 408 10.04 8.57 31.93
CA PRO A 408 8.68 8.07 31.87
C PRO A 408 7.72 9.26 31.76
N LEU A 409 6.74 9.15 30.86
CA LEU A 409 5.72 10.17 30.67
C LEU A 409 4.93 10.36 31.96
N ALA A 410 4.83 11.60 32.44
CA ALA A 410 4.04 11.93 33.62
C ALA A 410 2.52 11.82 33.34
N GLU A 411 2.12 12.13 32.11
CA GLU A 411 0.74 12.13 31.64
C GLU A 411 0.66 11.40 30.28
N PRO A 412 -0.52 10.88 29.88
CA PRO A 412 -0.71 10.33 28.56
C PRO A 412 -0.40 11.35 27.46
N LEU A 413 0.22 10.91 26.38
CA LEU A 413 0.60 11.73 25.23
C LEU A 413 -0.15 11.25 23.98
N ALA A 414 -0.91 12.13 23.34
CA ALA A 414 -1.52 11.88 22.04
C ALA A 414 -0.63 12.45 20.94
N LEU A 415 -0.30 11.62 19.94
CA LEU A 415 0.41 12.02 18.73
C LEU A 415 -0.51 11.86 17.53
N LEU A 416 -0.63 12.90 16.72
CA LEU A 416 -1.33 12.87 15.44
C LEU A 416 -0.51 13.65 14.41
N GLY A 417 0.13 12.94 13.49
CA GLY A 417 0.95 13.55 12.43
C GLY A 417 2.29 12.87 12.24
N ASP A 418 3.19 13.55 11.53
CA ASP A 418 4.57 13.13 11.30
C ASP A 418 5.52 13.59 12.41
N VAL A 419 6.48 12.73 12.76
CA VAL A 419 7.61 13.09 13.64
C VAL A 419 8.74 13.60 12.75
N ARG A 420 9.27 14.79 13.05
CA ARG A 420 10.29 15.44 12.20
C ARG A 420 11.64 15.43 12.88
N LEU A 421 12.65 14.97 12.16
CA LEU A 421 14.03 14.92 12.63
C LEU A 421 14.87 15.91 11.83
N HIS A 422 15.65 16.72 12.54
CA HIS A 422 16.77 17.48 11.97
C HIS A 422 18.03 17.03 12.67
N LEU A 423 18.85 16.26 11.97
CA LEU A 423 20.05 15.65 12.51
C LEU A 423 21.31 16.19 11.84
N ARG A 424 22.36 16.42 12.62
CA ARG A 424 23.70 16.70 12.11
C ARG A 424 24.56 15.46 12.28
N LEU A 425 24.93 14.84 11.15
CA LEU A 425 25.57 13.52 11.08
C LEU A 425 26.88 13.59 10.28
N ALA A 426 27.68 12.53 10.35
CA ALA A 426 28.75 12.23 9.38
C ALA A 426 28.69 10.74 9.02
N SER A 427 29.02 10.40 7.77
CA SER A 427 29.19 9.01 7.29
C SER A 427 30.67 8.70 7.11
N ASP A 428 31.11 7.48 7.37
CA ASP A 428 32.48 7.03 7.05
C ASP A 428 32.64 6.50 5.62
N THR A 429 31.54 6.37 4.87
CA THR A 429 31.49 5.92 3.47
C THR A 429 30.78 6.96 2.59
N PRO A 430 30.93 6.87 1.25
CA PRO A 430 30.17 7.71 0.31
C PRO A 430 28.73 7.20 0.08
N CYS A 431 28.21 6.32 0.92
CA CYS A 431 26.83 5.84 0.91
C CYS A 431 26.29 5.81 2.34
N GLY A 432 25.10 5.24 2.53
CA GLY A 432 24.52 5.04 3.85
C GLY A 432 23.01 5.19 3.87
N GLN A 433 22.39 4.43 4.76
CA GLN A 433 20.98 4.51 5.06
C GLN A 433 20.83 5.00 6.49
N LEU A 434 19.94 5.97 6.71
CA LEU A 434 19.48 6.34 8.04
C LEU A 434 18.10 5.75 8.24
N VAL A 435 17.95 4.95 9.29
CA VAL A 435 16.66 4.43 9.73
C VAL A 435 16.38 5.00 11.10
N ALA A 436 15.19 5.58 11.29
CA ALA A 436 14.72 6.12 12.56
C ALA A 436 13.41 5.45 12.94
N ARG A 437 13.34 4.91 14.16
CA ARG A 437 12.13 4.33 14.75
C ARG A 437 11.77 5.10 16.01
N LEU A 438 10.52 5.59 16.09
CA LEU A 438 9.95 6.08 17.34
C LEU A 438 9.18 4.92 17.98
N ASN A 439 9.52 4.61 19.22
CA ASN A 439 8.99 3.48 19.97
C ASN A 439 8.38 3.94 21.30
N ALA A 440 7.38 3.19 21.79
CA ALA A 440 6.88 3.25 23.16
C ALA A 440 7.50 2.12 23.99
N VAL A 441 8.25 2.46 25.04
CA VAL A 441 8.80 1.50 26.00
C VAL A 441 7.87 1.41 27.19
N ALA A 442 7.28 0.24 27.40
CA ALA A 442 6.39 -0.04 28.53
C ALA A 442 7.16 -0.15 29.85
N PRO A 443 6.50 0.03 31.02
CA PRO A 443 7.14 -0.13 32.33
C PRO A 443 7.77 -1.51 32.59
N ASP A 444 7.27 -2.55 31.91
CA ASP A 444 7.80 -3.92 31.96
C ASP A 444 8.94 -4.17 30.95
N GLY A 445 9.30 -3.16 30.16
CA GLY A 445 10.38 -3.18 29.18
C GLY A 445 9.98 -3.67 27.79
N GLN A 446 8.73 -4.08 27.53
CA GLN A 446 8.29 -4.36 26.16
C GLN A 446 8.35 -3.10 25.31
N VAL A 447 8.73 -3.24 24.03
CA VAL A 447 8.88 -2.10 23.13
C VAL A 447 7.96 -2.23 21.92
N THR A 448 7.01 -1.30 21.79
CA THR A 448 6.07 -1.21 20.68
C THR A 448 6.51 -0.12 19.71
N GLN A 449 6.62 -0.45 18.43
CA GLN A 449 6.90 0.55 17.40
C GLN A 449 5.69 1.48 17.23
N ILE A 450 5.92 2.79 17.26
CA ILE A 450 4.90 3.82 16.98
C ILE A 450 4.90 4.17 15.49
N THR A 451 6.07 4.55 14.98
CA THR A 451 6.27 4.95 13.59
C THR A 451 7.75 4.85 13.22
N TYR A 452 8.07 4.88 11.93
CA TYR A 452 9.43 4.84 11.43
C TYR A 452 9.61 5.76 10.21
N GLY A 453 10.87 6.02 9.86
CA GLY A 453 11.28 6.77 8.69
C GLY A 453 12.63 6.26 8.22
N VAL A 454 12.86 6.33 6.90
CA VAL A 454 14.09 5.85 6.26
C VAL A 454 14.59 6.88 5.28
N LEU A 455 15.92 6.99 5.11
CA LEU A 455 16.52 7.92 4.17
C LEU A 455 17.81 7.35 3.57
N ASN A 456 17.92 7.37 2.25
CA ASN A 456 19.17 7.18 1.55
C ASN A 456 19.98 8.49 1.59
N LEU A 457 21.15 8.47 2.24
CA LEU A 457 21.94 9.68 2.45
C LEU A 457 22.47 10.31 1.16
N ALA A 458 22.62 9.52 0.09
CA ALA A 458 23.00 10.03 -1.22
C ALA A 458 21.86 10.78 -1.93
N LEU A 459 20.62 10.63 -1.46
CA LEU A 459 19.44 11.29 -2.03
C LEU A 459 18.76 12.24 -1.03
N ARG A 460 19.45 12.60 0.06
CA ARG A 460 18.91 13.42 1.17
C ARG A 460 18.45 14.82 0.76
N GLU A 461 19.03 15.37 -0.31
CA GLU A 461 18.75 16.75 -0.76
C GLU A 461 17.66 16.78 -1.85
N ASP A 462 17.68 15.81 -2.76
CA ASP A 462 16.79 15.70 -3.92
C ASP A 462 16.78 14.25 -4.40
N PHE A 463 15.62 13.61 -4.39
CA PHE A 463 15.46 12.21 -4.83
C PHE A 463 15.75 11.99 -6.32
N SER A 464 15.82 13.05 -7.14
CA SER A 464 16.18 12.97 -8.56
C SER A 464 17.67 13.12 -8.82
N ARG A 465 18.49 13.49 -7.81
CA ARG A 465 19.91 13.77 -7.99
C ARG A 465 20.75 13.21 -6.85
N LEU A 466 21.69 12.33 -7.22
CA LEU A 466 22.67 11.79 -6.29
C LEU A 466 23.64 12.89 -5.82
N THR A 467 23.72 13.03 -4.51
CA THR A 467 24.65 13.84 -3.75
C THR A 467 25.29 12.97 -2.66
N PRO A 468 26.18 12.03 -3.02
CA PRO A 468 26.80 11.11 -2.06
C PRO A 468 27.44 11.84 -0.87
N PRO A 469 27.37 11.29 0.35
CA PRO A 469 28.19 11.76 1.46
C PRO A 469 29.66 11.87 1.12
N VAL A 470 30.35 12.86 1.69
CA VAL A 470 31.82 12.88 1.73
C VAL A 470 32.26 12.24 3.05
N PRO A 471 33.03 11.15 3.03
CA PRO A 471 33.47 10.46 4.25
C PRO A 471 34.07 11.41 5.30
N GLY A 472 33.53 11.37 6.51
CA GLY A 472 33.95 12.16 7.67
C GLY A 472 33.44 13.61 7.68
N GLU A 473 32.86 14.12 6.60
CA GLU A 473 32.33 15.49 6.58
C GLU A 473 30.94 15.58 7.23
N PRO A 474 30.68 16.63 8.03
CA PRO A 474 29.35 16.89 8.57
C PRO A 474 28.31 17.15 7.49
N MET A 475 27.13 16.56 7.64
CA MET A 475 25.94 16.82 6.84
C MET A 475 24.74 17.10 7.74
N ASP A 476 23.84 17.97 7.28
CA ASP A 476 22.55 18.20 7.91
C ASP A 476 21.49 17.35 7.17
N VAL A 477 20.71 16.58 7.93
CA VAL A 477 19.72 15.62 7.44
C VAL A 477 18.36 15.99 7.97
N GLN A 478 17.36 16.02 7.08
CA GLN A 478 15.95 16.15 7.44
C GLN A 478 15.26 14.84 7.10
N LEU A 479 14.53 14.29 8.07
CA LEU A 479 13.78 13.05 7.92
C LEU A 479 12.45 13.16 8.66
N ASN A 480 11.35 12.95 7.94
CA ASN A 480 10.04 12.78 8.54
C ASN A 480 9.75 11.29 8.67
N LEU A 481 9.28 10.87 9.84
CA LEU A 481 8.72 9.53 10.04
C LEU A 481 7.26 9.53 9.57
N ASP A 482 6.74 8.34 9.30
CA ASP A 482 5.37 8.18 8.82
C ASP A 482 4.34 8.78 9.78
N HIS A 483 3.27 9.31 9.21
CA HIS A 483 2.15 9.86 9.95
C HIS A 483 1.50 8.79 10.81
N VAL A 484 1.17 9.12 12.05
CA VAL A 484 0.54 8.19 12.99
C VAL A 484 -0.52 8.89 13.81
N GLY A 485 -1.58 8.17 14.15
CA GLY A 485 -2.52 8.52 15.22
C GLY A 485 -2.38 7.54 16.38
N VAL A 486 -1.78 7.97 17.50
CA VAL A 486 -1.50 7.10 18.66
C VAL A 486 -1.67 7.83 19.99
N ARG A 487 -2.01 7.08 21.04
CA ARG A 487 -1.99 7.52 22.44
C ARG A 487 -1.01 6.66 23.22
N VAL A 488 0.00 7.31 23.78
CA VAL A 488 1.02 6.69 24.63
C VAL A 488 0.64 6.94 26.09
N PRO A 489 0.40 5.91 26.91
CA PRO A 489 -0.06 6.11 28.28
C PRO A 489 1.07 6.59 29.21
N ALA A 490 0.69 7.20 30.33
CA ALA A 490 1.63 7.59 31.39
C ALA A 490 2.46 6.39 31.86
N GLY A 491 3.68 6.67 32.33
CA GLY A 491 4.66 5.67 32.75
C GLY A 491 5.45 5.01 31.62
N HIS A 492 5.00 5.09 30.36
CA HIS A 492 5.80 4.67 29.21
C HIS A 492 6.92 5.68 28.94
N ARG A 493 7.96 5.26 28.23
CA ARG A 493 8.98 6.16 27.66
C ARG A 493 8.82 6.24 26.16
N LEU A 494 9.15 7.37 25.58
CA LEU A 494 9.43 7.47 24.16
C LEU A 494 10.89 7.09 23.92
N ARG A 495 11.14 6.28 22.91
CA ARG A 495 12.50 5.94 22.45
C ARG A 495 12.65 6.32 20.99
N LEU A 496 13.65 7.12 20.67
CA LEU A 496 14.14 7.25 19.30
C LEU A 496 15.31 6.28 19.11
N ALA A 497 15.15 5.30 18.22
CA ALA A 497 16.21 4.37 17.84
C ALA A 497 16.71 4.72 16.43
N LEU A 498 18.02 4.91 16.29
CA LEU A 498 18.69 5.17 15.01
C LEU A 498 19.54 3.96 14.60
N SER A 499 19.37 3.49 13.37
CA SER A 499 20.15 2.38 12.80
C SER A 499 20.60 2.69 11.36
N THR A 500 21.53 1.88 10.86
CA THR A 500 22.08 1.99 9.50
C THR A 500 21.58 0.91 8.54
N ALA A 501 20.66 0.06 9.00
CA ALA A 501 20.02 -1.02 8.26
C ALA A 501 18.60 -1.28 8.78
N SER A 502 17.75 -1.86 7.93
CA SER A 502 16.38 -2.27 8.25
C SER A 502 15.92 -3.42 7.34
N PHE A 503 16.38 -4.63 7.59
CA PHE A 503 16.03 -5.84 6.85
C PHE A 503 14.86 -6.58 7.51
N PRO A 504 13.85 -7.09 6.77
CA PRO A 504 13.77 -7.20 5.31
C PRO A 504 13.04 -6.02 4.66
N LEU A 505 12.89 -4.87 5.32
CA LEU A 505 12.20 -3.74 4.71
C LEU A 505 13.00 -3.18 3.52
N LEU A 506 14.29 -2.92 3.73
CA LEU A 506 15.19 -2.28 2.78
C LEU A 506 16.18 -3.27 2.19
N TRP A 507 16.49 -3.11 0.91
CA TRP A 507 17.74 -3.62 0.36
C TRP A 507 18.91 -2.80 0.94
N PRO A 508 19.99 -3.43 1.43
CA PRO A 508 21.08 -2.69 2.08
C PRO A 508 21.94 -1.91 1.09
N SER A 509 22.56 -0.84 1.60
CA SER A 509 23.66 -0.14 0.92
C SER A 509 24.79 -1.11 0.53
N ARG A 510 25.49 -0.81 -0.56
CA ARG A 510 26.61 -1.62 -1.10
C ARG A 510 27.84 -1.71 -0.17
N GLU A 511 27.93 -0.86 0.84
CA GLU A 511 29.00 -0.85 1.84
C GLU A 511 28.42 -0.75 3.26
N LEU A 512 29.04 -1.44 4.21
CA LEU A 512 28.76 -1.23 5.63
C LEU A 512 29.14 0.20 5.99
N THR A 513 28.23 0.90 6.64
CA THR A 513 28.36 2.33 6.91
C THR A 513 28.20 2.59 8.40
N THR A 514 29.14 3.32 8.97
CA THR A 514 29.04 3.89 10.32
C THR A 514 28.53 5.31 10.21
N LEU A 515 27.38 5.58 10.84
CA LEU A 515 26.88 6.94 11.00
C LEU A 515 27.27 7.48 12.36
N THR A 516 27.75 8.72 12.39
CA THR A 516 28.11 9.44 13.62
C THR A 516 27.20 10.65 13.79
N VAL A 517 26.35 10.62 14.82
CA VAL A 517 25.61 11.80 15.29
C VAL A 517 26.59 12.75 15.95
N LEU A 518 26.68 13.98 15.43
CA LEU A 518 27.67 14.97 15.85
C LEU A 518 27.22 15.72 17.13
N PRO A 519 28.16 16.28 17.91
CA PRO A 519 27.87 17.04 19.13
C PRO A 519 27.25 18.41 18.79
N ALA A 520 25.97 18.38 18.42
CA ALA A 520 25.15 19.51 18.04
C ALA A 520 23.75 19.35 18.64
N VAL A 521 22.93 20.39 18.54
CA VAL A 521 21.50 20.27 18.84
C VAL A 521 20.85 19.45 17.74
N GLN A 522 20.49 18.21 18.09
CA GLN A 522 19.72 17.32 17.24
C GLN A 522 18.24 17.57 17.53
N ARG A 523 17.45 18.03 16.56
CA ARG A 523 16.05 18.42 16.81
C ARG A 523 15.12 17.26 16.46
N VAL A 524 14.20 16.96 17.37
CA VAL A 524 13.12 16.00 17.19
C VAL A 524 11.81 16.73 17.46
N GLN A 525 10.90 16.80 16.50
CA GLN A 525 9.62 17.46 16.67
C GLN A 525 8.50 16.42 16.75
N LEU A 526 7.80 16.39 17.88
CA LEU A 526 6.67 15.48 18.11
C LEU A 526 5.35 16.19 17.78
N PRO A 527 4.45 15.57 16.99
CA PRO A 527 3.18 16.17 16.61
C PRO A 527 2.12 15.95 17.71
N ILE A 528 2.17 16.75 18.77
CA ILE A 528 1.28 16.59 19.93
C ILE A 528 -0.13 17.05 19.57
N PHE A 529 -1.11 16.15 19.75
CA PHE A 529 -2.52 16.45 19.53
C PHE A 529 -3.21 16.84 20.84
N SER A 530 -3.93 17.96 20.83
CA SER A 530 -4.65 18.48 22.00
C SER A 530 -6.18 18.56 21.81
N GLY A 531 -6.70 18.01 20.72
CA GLY A 531 -8.14 18.03 20.45
C GLY A 531 -8.95 17.04 21.29
N ALA A 532 -10.27 17.24 21.32
CA ALA A 532 -11.18 16.39 22.07
C ALA A 532 -11.52 15.11 21.29
N ALA A 533 -11.73 14.03 22.04
CA ALA A 533 -12.33 12.81 21.50
C ALA A 533 -13.79 13.07 21.10
N VAL A 534 -14.23 12.43 20.03
CA VAL A 534 -15.64 12.39 19.62
C VAL A 534 -16.16 10.95 19.68
N PRO A 535 -17.47 10.75 19.89
CA PRO A 535 -18.09 9.45 19.65
C PRO A 535 -17.81 8.99 18.21
N CYS A 536 -17.82 7.67 17.96
CA CYS A 536 -17.70 7.14 16.60
C CYS A 536 -18.74 7.82 15.70
N PRO A 537 -18.33 8.63 14.69
CA PRO A 537 -19.28 9.38 13.88
C PRO A 537 -19.92 8.52 12.80
N PHE A 538 -19.46 7.28 12.65
CA PHE A 538 -19.92 6.34 11.64
C PHE A 538 -20.91 5.33 12.21
N GLU A 539 -21.86 4.92 11.38
CA GLU A 539 -22.76 3.82 11.66
C GLU A 539 -22.03 2.47 11.75
N ALA A 540 -22.74 1.43 12.17
CA ALA A 540 -22.23 0.07 12.15
C ALA A 540 -21.97 -0.40 10.69
N PRO A 541 -20.91 -1.19 10.44
CA PRO A 541 -20.58 -1.66 9.10
C PRO A 541 -21.71 -2.49 8.48
N GLN A 542 -22.10 -2.15 7.25
CA GLN A 542 -22.99 -2.94 6.40
C GLN A 542 -22.24 -3.45 5.15
N ALA A 543 -22.78 -4.50 4.55
CA ALA A 543 -22.38 -5.02 3.24
C ALA A 543 -23.54 -5.74 2.55
N ALA A 544 -23.42 -5.97 1.23
CA ALA A 544 -24.28 -6.90 0.51
C ALA A 544 -23.92 -8.37 0.83
N SER A 545 -24.71 -9.30 0.29
CA SER A 545 -24.47 -10.73 0.48
C SER A 545 -23.11 -11.15 -0.11
N PRO A 546 -22.31 -11.93 0.62
CA PRO A 546 -21.05 -12.44 0.11
C PRO A 546 -21.27 -13.44 -1.03
N VAL A 547 -20.26 -13.62 -1.87
CA VAL A 547 -20.25 -14.70 -2.88
C VAL A 547 -20.35 -16.05 -2.20
N ALA A 548 -21.16 -16.95 -2.75
CA ALA A 548 -21.23 -18.33 -2.29
C ALA A 548 -19.99 -19.12 -2.76
N LEU A 549 -19.26 -19.66 -1.80
CA LEU A 549 -18.04 -20.44 -2.01
C LEU A 549 -18.10 -21.79 -1.31
N GLU A 550 -17.47 -22.79 -1.91
CA GLU A 550 -17.02 -24.00 -1.25
C GLU A 550 -15.52 -23.86 -0.94
N VAL A 551 -15.15 -23.97 0.33
CA VAL A 551 -13.75 -23.97 0.76
C VAL A 551 -13.18 -25.37 0.54
N LEU A 552 -12.29 -25.53 -0.44
CA LEU A 552 -11.60 -26.79 -0.72
C LEU A 552 -10.40 -26.98 0.21
N ARG A 553 -9.75 -25.88 0.57
CA ARG A 553 -8.61 -25.82 1.49
C ARG A 553 -8.57 -24.45 2.16
N ALA A 554 -8.41 -24.43 3.48
CA ALA A 554 -8.32 -23.16 4.22
C ALA A 554 -7.02 -22.41 3.87
N ALA A 555 -7.08 -21.07 3.93
CA ALA A 555 -5.90 -20.21 3.90
C ALA A 555 -5.04 -20.47 5.14
N ALA A 556 -3.72 -20.38 4.99
CA ALA A 556 -2.75 -20.66 6.05
C ALA A 556 -1.52 -19.76 5.96
N PRO A 557 -1.69 -18.42 5.96
CA PRO A 557 -0.57 -17.49 5.85
C PRO A 557 0.37 -17.63 7.05
N LYS A 558 1.67 -17.51 6.80
CA LYS A 558 2.69 -17.71 7.83
C LYS A 558 3.93 -16.87 7.56
N ARG A 559 4.49 -16.31 8.63
CA ARG A 559 5.79 -15.62 8.58
C ARG A 559 6.76 -16.29 9.56
N THR A 560 7.94 -16.66 9.07
CA THR A 560 8.97 -17.34 9.84
C THR A 560 10.27 -16.54 9.81
N LEU A 561 10.86 -16.34 10.98
CA LEU A 561 12.21 -15.79 11.14
C LEU A 561 13.13 -16.94 11.56
N SER A 562 14.22 -17.16 10.84
CA SER A 562 15.25 -18.15 11.18
C SER A 562 16.64 -17.55 11.11
N GLU A 563 17.54 -18.05 11.96
CA GLU A 563 18.95 -17.65 12.03
C GLU A 563 19.82 -18.92 12.03
N ASP A 564 20.80 -18.97 11.12
CA ASP A 564 21.85 -19.98 11.17
C ASP A 564 22.94 -19.52 12.16
N VAL A 565 23.08 -20.24 13.27
CA VAL A 565 23.99 -19.86 14.36
C VAL A 565 25.47 -19.93 13.96
N GLY A 566 25.81 -20.71 12.93
CA GLY A 566 27.21 -20.87 12.48
C GLY A 566 27.71 -19.69 11.65
N SER A 567 26.88 -19.22 10.72
CA SER A 567 27.17 -18.12 9.78
C SER A 567 26.62 -16.77 10.22
N GLY A 568 25.58 -16.77 11.06
CA GLY A 568 24.77 -15.59 11.38
C GLY A 568 23.78 -15.20 10.29
N GLU A 569 23.64 -15.98 9.20
CA GLU A 569 22.64 -15.71 8.15
C GLU A 569 21.24 -15.72 8.77
N VAL A 570 20.47 -14.68 8.48
CA VAL A 570 19.04 -14.64 8.81
C VAL A 570 18.23 -14.80 7.54
N CYS A 571 17.12 -15.52 7.66
CA CYS A 571 16.13 -15.67 6.61
C CYS A 571 14.75 -15.27 7.13
N VAL A 572 14.07 -14.41 6.40
CA VAL A 572 12.64 -14.14 6.55
C VAL A 572 11.92 -14.94 5.49
N THR A 573 11.01 -15.83 5.90
CA THR A 573 10.14 -16.58 4.98
C THR A 573 8.71 -16.12 5.19
N ILE A 574 8.07 -15.63 4.12
CA ILE A 574 6.66 -15.24 4.07
C ILE A 574 5.96 -16.26 3.18
N GLU A 575 4.93 -16.89 3.70
CA GLU A 575 4.12 -17.90 3.03
C GLU A 575 2.70 -17.37 2.92
N ASP A 576 2.32 -16.79 1.78
CA ASP A 576 0.95 -16.34 1.53
C ASP A 576 0.16 -17.47 0.89
N ASP A 577 -0.37 -18.33 1.75
CA ASP A 577 -1.31 -19.37 1.34
C ASP A 577 -2.74 -18.84 1.43
N LEU A 578 -3.31 -18.48 0.27
CA LEU A 578 -4.66 -17.91 0.16
C LEU A 578 -5.77 -18.99 0.24
N GLY A 579 -5.40 -20.26 0.41
CA GLY A 579 -6.33 -21.38 0.39
C GLY A 579 -6.72 -21.79 -1.03
N ALA A 580 -7.69 -22.70 -1.11
CA ALA A 580 -8.33 -23.09 -2.35
C ALA A 580 -9.84 -23.01 -2.19
N VAL A 581 -10.52 -22.34 -3.12
CA VAL A 581 -11.96 -22.12 -3.08
C VAL A 581 -12.59 -22.46 -4.42
N ARG A 582 -13.86 -22.87 -4.39
CA ARG A 582 -14.69 -23.05 -5.58
C ARG A 582 -15.88 -22.11 -5.52
N PHE A 583 -16.03 -21.29 -6.54
CA PHE A 583 -17.18 -20.43 -6.73
C PHE A 583 -18.38 -21.28 -7.12
N THR A 584 -19.42 -21.35 -6.30
CA THR A 584 -20.52 -22.31 -6.51
C THR A 584 -21.41 -21.93 -7.68
N GLU A 585 -21.45 -20.65 -8.04
CA GLU A 585 -22.29 -20.13 -9.13
C GLU A 585 -21.81 -20.59 -10.52
N HIS A 586 -20.50 -20.55 -10.78
CA HIS A 586 -19.91 -20.86 -12.08
C HIS A 586 -18.90 -22.03 -12.04
N GLY A 587 -18.71 -22.66 -10.87
CA GLY A 587 -17.91 -23.87 -10.69
C GLY A 587 -16.39 -23.70 -10.84
N LEU A 588 -15.88 -22.48 -10.96
CA LEU A 588 -14.43 -22.22 -11.07
C LEU A 588 -13.78 -22.43 -9.69
N ALA A 589 -12.77 -23.29 -9.63
CA ALA A 589 -11.91 -23.43 -8.47
C ALA A 589 -10.59 -22.68 -8.67
N VAL A 590 -10.09 -22.06 -7.61
CA VAL A 590 -8.88 -21.22 -7.59
C VAL A 590 -8.02 -21.63 -6.39
N ASP A 591 -6.72 -21.82 -6.60
CA ASP A 591 -5.69 -22.04 -5.56
C ASP A 591 -4.49 -21.12 -5.86
N GLN A 592 -4.07 -20.33 -4.87
CA GLN A 592 -3.00 -19.34 -5.00
C GLN A 592 -2.08 -19.41 -3.79
N ARG A 593 -0.76 -19.43 -4.06
CA ARG A 593 0.28 -19.44 -3.04
C ARG A 593 1.48 -18.63 -3.46
N CYS A 594 2.02 -17.85 -2.53
CA CYS A 594 3.35 -17.26 -2.64
C CYS A 594 4.25 -17.80 -1.55
N THR A 595 5.54 -17.96 -1.85
CA THR A 595 6.59 -18.07 -0.85
C THR A 595 7.69 -17.08 -1.19
N GLU A 596 7.96 -16.16 -0.28
CA GLU A 596 9.04 -15.19 -0.37
C GLU A 596 10.11 -15.54 0.66
N GLN A 597 11.37 -15.57 0.24
CA GLN A 597 12.52 -15.76 1.10
C GLN A 597 13.50 -14.62 0.89
N TYR A 598 13.70 -13.86 1.95
CA TYR A 598 14.72 -12.82 2.00
C TYR A 598 15.84 -13.29 2.92
N ARG A 599 17.09 -13.22 2.48
CA ARG A 599 18.28 -13.66 3.24
C ARG A 599 19.33 -12.58 3.31
N THR A 600 20.06 -12.50 4.42
CA THR A 600 21.25 -11.66 4.53
C THR A 600 22.19 -12.15 5.63
N LEU A 601 23.50 -11.96 5.44
CA LEU A 601 24.51 -12.06 6.49
C LEU A 601 24.63 -10.72 7.24
N PRO A 602 25.02 -10.72 8.52
CA PRO A 602 25.01 -9.51 9.35
C PRO A 602 26.05 -8.47 8.95
N TRP A 603 27.14 -8.87 8.30
CA TRP A 603 28.28 -8.00 8.03
C TRP A 603 28.80 -8.11 6.59
N ASP A 604 27.96 -8.59 5.66
CA ASP A 604 28.28 -8.65 4.24
C ASP A 604 27.21 -7.92 3.42
N PRO A 605 27.47 -6.67 2.96
CA PRO A 605 26.51 -5.85 2.22
C PRO A 605 26.18 -6.39 0.83
N LEU A 606 26.88 -7.44 0.38
CA LEU A 606 26.67 -8.10 -0.89
C LEU A 606 25.97 -9.46 -0.74
N SER A 607 25.62 -9.85 0.49
CA SER A 607 25.00 -11.15 0.78
C SER A 607 23.49 -11.19 0.60
N THR A 608 22.83 -10.03 0.49
CA THR A 608 21.36 -9.98 0.46
C THR A 608 20.80 -10.63 -0.81
N GLN A 609 19.80 -11.48 -0.61
CA GLN A 609 19.12 -12.21 -1.69
C GLN A 609 17.61 -12.22 -1.45
N ALA A 610 16.86 -12.25 -2.55
CA ALA A 610 15.43 -12.46 -2.58
C ALA A 610 15.11 -13.65 -3.50
N ASP A 611 14.39 -14.63 -2.98
CA ASP A 611 13.88 -15.80 -3.72
C ASP A 611 12.37 -15.88 -3.55
N ILE A 612 11.61 -15.69 -4.63
CA ILE A 612 10.14 -15.65 -4.59
C ILE A 612 9.57 -16.69 -5.55
N HIS A 613 8.58 -17.45 -5.07
CA HIS A 613 7.88 -18.47 -5.84
C HIS A 613 6.37 -18.28 -5.74
N TRP A 614 5.74 -18.04 -6.90
CA TRP A 614 4.30 -17.93 -7.04
C TRP A 614 3.73 -19.14 -7.74
N GLN A 615 2.58 -19.60 -7.24
CA GLN A 615 1.79 -20.67 -7.81
C GLN A 615 0.34 -20.21 -7.93
N TYR A 616 -0.22 -20.36 -9.13
CA TYR A 616 -1.61 -20.11 -9.42
C TYR A 616 -2.19 -21.31 -10.16
N ARG A 617 -3.35 -21.78 -9.72
CA ARG A 617 -4.09 -22.83 -10.38
C ARG A 617 -5.56 -22.48 -10.44
N VAL A 618 -6.15 -22.70 -11.61
CA VAL A 618 -7.60 -22.64 -11.81
C VAL A 618 -8.11 -23.86 -12.54
N GLU A 619 -9.30 -24.31 -12.17
CA GLU A 619 -9.91 -25.48 -12.79
C GLU A 619 -11.43 -25.46 -12.78
N ARG A 620 -12.00 -26.03 -13.84
CA ARG A 620 -13.40 -26.42 -13.96
C ARG A 620 -13.48 -27.53 -15.01
N ALA A 621 -13.77 -28.76 -14.57
CA ALA A 621 -13.69 -29.94 -15.42
C ALA A 621 -14.44 -29.77 -16.76
N PRO A 622 -13.84 -30.17 -17.90
CA PRO A 622 -12.55 -30.84 -18.07
C PRO A 622 -11.33 -29.90 -18.22
N TRP A 623 -11.47 -28.60 -17.94
CA TRP A 623 -10.42 -27.59 -18.13
C TRP A 623 -9.66 -27.29 -16.83
N SER A 624 -8.34 -27.18 -16.93
CA SER A 624 -7.48 -26.69 -15.85
C SER A 624 -6.24 -26.00 -16.40
N VAL A 625 -5.81 -24.94 -15.70
CA VAL A 625 -4.60 -24.18 -15.99
C VAL A 625 -3.80 -24.00 -14.70
N ALA A 626 -2.48 -24.07 -14.80
CA ALA A 626 -1.58 -23.65 -13.74
C ALA A 626 -0.47 -22.75 -14.28
N VAL A 627 -0.03 -21.79 -13.46
CA VAL A 627 1.12 -20.93 -13.72
C VAL A 627 2.02 -20.93 -12.49
N ASP A 628 3.24 -21.40 -12.67
CA ASP A 628 4.31 -21.34 -11.68
C ASP A 628 5.32 -20.28 -12.13
N SER A 629 5.71 -19.38 -11.23
CA SER A 629 6.67 -18.31 -11.52
C SER A 629 7.68 -18.16 -10.41
N ARG A 630 8.95 -17.96 -10.77
CA ARG A 630 10.06 -17.77 -9.82
C ARG A 630 10.81 -16.49 -10.16
N LEU A 631 11.21 -15.76 -9.13
CA LEU A 631 12.07 -14.59 -9.22
C LEU A 631 13.19 -14.73 -8.19
N GLN A 632 14.43 -14.57 -8.64
CA GLN A 632 15.63 -14.55 -7.80
C GLN A 632 16.39 -13.26 -8.06
N VAL A 633 16.75 -12.57 -6.98
CA VAL A 633 17.53 -11.34 -7.04
C VAL A 633 18.70 -11.41 -6.07
N ARG A 634 19.88 -11.07 -6.56
CA ARG A 634 21.11 -10.90 -5.78
C ARG A 634 21.87 -9.69 -6.28
N ALA A 635 22.84 -9.20 -5.51
CA ALA A 635 23.66 -8.07 -5.94
C ALA A 635 25.14 -8.25 -5.58
N ASP A 636 26.02 -7.64 -6.38
CA ASP A 636 27.39 -7.32 -5.96
C ASP A 636 27.53 -5.80 -5.78
N ALA A 637 28.76 -5.28 -5.74
CA ALA A 637 29.01 -3.85 -5.55
C ALA A 637 28.58 -2.98 -6.76
N GLN A 638 28.42 -3.57 -7.94
CA GLN A 638 28.19 -2.87 -9.21
C GLN A 638 26.84 -3.23 -9.85
N TRP A 639 26.33 -4.44 -9.63
CA TRP A 639 25.19 -4.98 -10.36
C TRP A 639 24.20 -5.67 -9.44
N PHE A 640 22.92 -5.46 -9.74
CA PHE A 640 21.86 -6.41 -9.43
C PHE A 640 21.81 -7.47 -10.53
N TYR A 641 21.60 -8.72 -10.15
CA TYR A 641 21.36 -9.86 -11.02
C TYR A 641 19.94 -10.34 -10.76
N ILE A 642 19.14 -10.42 -11.84
CA ILE A 642 17.75 -10.83 -11.78
C ILE A 642 17.59 -12.08 -12.65
N GLU A 643 17.17 -13.17 -12.04
CA GLU A 643 16.84 -14.42 -12.72
C GLU A 643 15.36 -14.71 -12.49
N ALA A 644 14.62 -15.01 -13.56
CA ALA A 644 13.21 -15.33 -13.44
C ALA A 644 12.84 -16.49 -14.35
N GLN A 645 11.79 -17.22 -13.97
CA GLN A 645 11.21 -18.30 -14.74
C GLN A 645 9.69 -18.21 -14.66
N GLN A 646 9.02 -18.50 -15.77
CA GLN A 646 7.58 -18.71 -15.84
C GLN A 646 7.30 -20.02 -16.56
N GLN A 647 6.43 -20.84 -15.99
CA GLN A 647 5.95 -22.09 -16.57
C GLN A 647 4.43 -22.09 -16.54
N ALA A 648 3.81 -22.47 -17.65
CA ALA A 648 2.36 -22.57 -17.75
C ALA A 648 1.95 -23.97 -18.21
N LEU A 649 0.93 -24.53 -17.56
CA LEU A 649 0.41 -25.87 -17.80
C LEU A 649 -1.07 -25.79 -18.16
N GLU A 650 -1.47 -26.54 -19.18
CA GLU A 650 -2.87 -26.79 -19.55
C GLU A 650 -3.14 -28.28 -19.32
N ASN A 651 -4.10 -28.61 -18.46
CA ASN A 651 -4.46 -29.99 -18.12
C ASN A 651 -3.26 -30.85 -17.68
N GLY A 652 -2.33 -30.24 -16.93
CA GLY A 652 -1.11 -30.88 -16.45
C GLY A 652 0.01 -31.03 -17.49
N VAL A 653 -0.19 -30.55 -18.73
CA VAL A 653 0.83 -30.56 -19.78
C VAL A 653 1.42 -29.16 -19.90
N GLN A 654 2.75 -29.05 -19.87
CA GLN A 654 3.42 -27.76 -20.10
C GLN A 654 3.16 -27.26 -21.52
N VAL A 655 2.62 -26.05 -21.62
CA VAL A 655 2.34 -25.37 -22.90
C VAL A 655 3.22 -24.13 -23.11
N HIS A 656 3.78 -23.57 -22.04
CA HIS A 656 4.67 -22.42 -22.11
C HIS A 656 5.79 -22.53 -21.06
N HIS A 657 6.98 -22.06 -21.43
CA HIS A 657 8.11 -21.90 -20.53
C HIS A 657 9.00 -20.76 -21.00
N ARG A 658 9.32 -19.84 -20.09
CA ARG A 658 10.17 -18.69 -20.37
C ARG A 658 11.11 -18.44 -19.20
N THR A 659 12.32 -18.01 -19.52
CA THR A 659 13.33 -17.62 -18.55
C THR A 659 13.90 -16.25 -18.89
N TRP A 660 14.31 -15.53 -17.85
CA TRP A 660 14.99 -14.25 -17.95
C TRP A 660 16.27 -14.29 -17.14
N SER A 661 17.32 -13.66 -17.66
CA SER A 661 18.57 -13.40 -16.94
C SER A 661 19.02 -12.00 -17.29
N LYS A 662 18.86 -11.08 -16.34
CA LYS A 662 19.09 -9.64 -16.51
C LYS A 662 20.10 -9.14 -15.48
N ARG A 663 20.74 -8.02 -15.81
CA ARG A 663 21.60 -7.29 -14.89
C ARG A 663 21.29 -5.80 -14.97
N VAL A 664 21.26 -5.13 -13.82
CA VAL A 664 20.99 -3.69 -13.71
C VAL A 664 22.07 -3.06 -12.84
N ALA A 665 22.63 -1.93 -13.26
CA ALA A 665 23.71 -1.27 -12.51
C ALA A 665 23.20 -0.75 -11.16
N ARG A 666 24.02 -0.85 -10.11
CA ARG A 666 23.78 -0.22 -8.81
C ARG A 666 24.27 1.22 -8.83
N VAL A 667 23.35 2.16 -8.96
CA VAL A 667 23.66 3.59 -9.13
C VAL A 667 23.41 4.36 -7.83
N ALA A 668 22.27 4.13 -7.17
CA ALA A 668 21.87 4.84 -5.95
C ALA A 668 22.04 4.03 -4.65
N LEU A 669 22.38 2.73 -4.74
CA LEU A 669 22.34 1.76 -3.63
C LEU A 669 23.64 0.98 -3.48
#